data_AF-A0A6P8MBY7-F1
#
_entry.id   AF-A0A6P8MBY7-F1
#
_cell.length_a   1.000
_cell.length_b   1.000
_cell.length_c   1.000
_cell.angle_alpha   90.00
_cell.angle_beta   90.00
_cell.angle_gamma   90.00
#
_symmetry.space_group_name_H-M   'P 1'
#
loop_
_entity.id
_entity.type
_entity.pdbx_description
1 polymer ?
#
loop_
_entity_poly.entity_id
_entity_poly.type
_entity_poly.pdbx_seq_one_letter_code
_entity_poly.pdbx_strand_id
1 'polypeptide(L)'
;MVPVYYTFHYNNNKEVLYKCELYTTKLKKKQPNLKTRNCKICASISCNKNCSKMVQQELLNKGVMILESDSFICIICNRKIESIHNIVSHVKGMTHKNKLKSQNIDQSSACNVVALTTKITKLSISNSIHSKLNSFDNGSIITDIVRAQITDFLCKSPFDKQTPKECKSKKKSVTERLNQMYIEKYLEIEEKMYNVQQKLESIKINLELIMPYDRTYLYCLACNEKVSKELYLVYEHICLQRHRTQVNQVKEDINFYELSRQYIKKLSNSSLKCYACENPISDNRASINLHIQSSIHKKKYKESAKVIDAIFDSISQDIKNLWYNIQRFCCVLCQKNFEFKLEFIMHINTKHSKILSDQIFDFCIPCTTLWLSQKDSYTEHCNDILHKYLLKSQDFMIEDFPDDMKQMLTQIDEISDILFQQTQVLLNDNISQEVKQSLENSVRLYFPTVKGFIFGSRVNGLGFPNSDIDIYLDCENTYGQDTLHDNQDNDTLAQTHFMLIKKILQEQKGEWEIKKIVEKAKVPIIKLIYKRNGLHCDVSTTNGLSVENSKLIRSFNDAYLPCRKLILVIKKWFSYINLPEKHGLTSYALAWLVIFYLQRKSYLESVAELIQEKNKSQLICGWETGVAQPKNNNKSEQSIPTLLMGFFQFYTNFDYQHYIICPLMGQPIAKQAFVETNMLPEEMKHYTKHLRTSKNPEYFRIDSPLCVQDPFELSYNLTKAVTSITLRYFKQYCQESLCILHSSTK
;
A
#
# COMPACT_ATOMS: atom_id res chain seq x y z
N MET A 1 -33.21 -16.28 45.02
CA MET A 1 -32.97 -17.74 45.00
C MET A 1 -31.48 -18.00 45.12
N VAL A 2 -31.10 -19.21 45.53
CA VAL A 2 -29.75 -19.58 46.01
C VAL A 2 -28.70 -19.54 44.88
N PRO A 3 -27.46 -19.07 45.13
CA PRO A 3 -26.36 -19.15 44.18
C PRO A 3 -25.74 -20.56 44.15
N VAL A 4 -25.24 -20.99 42.99
CA VAL A 4 -24.30 -22.12 42.88
C VAL A 4 -23.04 -21.61 42.18
N TYR A 5 -21.91 -21.75 42.87
CA TYR A 5 -20.60 -21.33 42.38
C TYR A 5 -19.89 -22.49 41.67
N TYR A 6 -19.06 -22.17 40.69
CA TYR A 6 -17.84 -22.93 40.38
C TYR A 6 -16.71 -21.94 40.07
N THR A 7 -15.51 -22.22 40.59
CA THR A 7 -14.38 -21.29 40.61
C THR A 7 -13.11 -21.97 40.07
N PHE A 8 -12.29 -21.16 39.40
CA PHE A 8 -10.99 -21.38 38.73
C PHE A 8 -9.87 -21.93 39.67
N HIS A 9 -8.58 -22.05 39.30
CA HIS A 9 -7.82 -21.83 38.05
C HIS A 9 -7.07 -23.17 37.70
N TYR A 10 -5.97 -23.32 36.96
CA TYR A 10 -4.95 -22.49 36.24
C TYR A 10 -4.50 -23.31 34.99
N ASN A 11 -3.56 -22.95 34.10
CA ASN A 11 -2.41 -22.03 34.07
C ASN A 11 -2.22 -21.51 32.61
N ASN A 12 -1.54 -20.41 32.27
CA ASN A 12 -0.91 -19.37 33.11
C ASN A 12 -1.00 -18.00 32.37
N ASN A 13 -1.49 -16.96 33.05
CA ASN A 13 -1.27 -15.52 32.80
C ASN A 13 -1.53 -14.87 31.41
N LYS A 14 -2.82 -14.59 31.11
CA LYS A 14 -3.36 -13.22 30.93
C LYS A 14 -4.89 -13.26 30.70
N GLU A 15 -5.66 -12.54 31.52
CA GLU A 15 -7.14 -12.49 31.43
C GLU A 15 -7.63 -11.24 30.67
N VAL A 16 -8.77 -11.37 29.98
CA VAL A 16 -9.56 -10.24 29.46
C VAL A 16 -11.04 -10.48 29.76
N LEU A 17 -11.59 -9.71 30.70
CA LEU A 17 -13.00 -9.74 31.08
C LEU A 17 -13.83 -8.80 30.18
N TYR A 18 -14.85 -9.33 29.50
CA TYR A 18 -15.91 -8.52 28.89
C TYR A 18 -17.13 -8.45 29.80
N LYS A 19 -17.19 -7.39 30.62
CA LYS A 19 -18.33 -7.11 31.52
C LYS A 19 -19.37 -6.25 30.78
N CYS A 20 -20.55 -6.81 30.53
CA CYS A 20 -21.66 -6.05 29.93
C CYS A 20 -22.56 -5.48 31.04
N GLU A 21 -22.35 -4.22 31.42
CA GLU A 21 -23.16 -3.55 32.45
C GLU A 21 -24.45 -2.98 31.86
N LEU A 22 -25.57 -3.67 32.10
CA LEU A 22 -26.91 -3.22 31.73
C LEU A 22 -27.43 -2.17 32.73
N TYR A 23 -27.24 -0.88 32.43
CA TYR A 23 -27.93 0.20 33.14
C TYR A 23 -29.43 0.19 32.83
N THR A 24 -30.26 -0.23 33.80
CA THR A 24 -31.72 -0.36 33.65
C THR A 24 -32.50 0.66 34.49
N THR A 25 -32.89 1.80 33.91
CA THR A 25 -33.82 2.75 34.56
C THR A 25 -34.81 3.43 33.59
N LYS A 26 -35.99 2.79 33.44
CA LYS A 26 -37.32 3.40 33.25
C LYS A 26 -37.47 4.61 32.30
N LEU A 27 -37.89 4.35 31.06
CA LEU A 27 -38.62 5.32 30.23
C LEU A 27 -40.03 5.58 30.78
N LYS A 28 -40.51 6.84 30.71
CA LYS A 28 -41.93 7.21 30.88
C LYS A 28 -42.50 7.78 29.57
N LYS A 29 -43.47 7.05 29.00
CA LYS A 29 -44.50 7.41 28.01
C LYS A 29 -44.33 8.74 27.21
N LYS A 30 -44.21 8.61 25.88
CA LYS A 30 -45.26 8.99 24.91
C LYS A 30 -45.11 8.21 23.59
N GLN A 31 -46.15 8.24 22.75
CA GLN A 31 -46.43 7.39 21.58
C GLN A 31 -46.35 8.21 20.26
N PRO A 32 -46.49 7.62 19.04
CA PRO A 32 -46.43 6.20 18.62
C PRO A 32 -45.57 5.98 17.32
N ASN A 33 -45.80 4.85 16.62
CA ASN A 33 -45.52 4.61 15.19
C ASN A 33 -44.09 4.27 14.73
N LEU A 34 -43.60 3.09 15.11
CA LEU A 34 -42.75 2.24 14.25
C LEU A 34 -42.96 0.75 14.63
N LYS A 35 -43.28 -0.12 13.67
CA LYS A 35 -43.48 -1.56 13.91
C LYS A 35 -42.13 -2.28 14.07
N THR A 36 -41.58 -2.31 15.27
CA THR A 36 -40.41 -3.13 15.59
C THR A 36 -40.78 -4.62 15.67
N ARG A 37 -40.08 -5.46 14.91
CA ARG A 37 -40.12 -6.93 15.08
C ARG A 37 -39.01 -7.33 16.05
N ASN A 38 -39.34 -8.15 17.05
CA ASN A 38 -38.36 -8.76 17.95
C ASN A 38 -37.33 -9.59 17.16
N CYS A 39 -36.08 -9.68 17.65
CA CYS A 39 -35.11 -10.60 17.09
C CYS A 39 -35.52 -12.05 17.36
N LYS A 40 -35.62 -12.88 16.32
CA LYS A 40 -36.01 -14.30 16.41
C LYS A 40 -35.09 -15.15 17.30
N ILE A 41 -33.84 -14.74 17.51
CA ILE A 41 -32.82 -15.56 18.19
C ILE A 41 -32.75 -15.28 19.71
N CYS A 42 -32.89 -14.02 20.13
CA CYS A 42 -32.80 -13.62 21.54
C CYS A 42 -34.09 -12.97 22.10
N ALA A 43 -35.19 -13.00 21.34
CA ALA A 43 -36.50 -12.42 21.63
C ALA A 43 -36.54 -10.89 21.92
N SER A 44 -35.40 -10.21 22.02
CA SER A 44 -35.32 -8.78 22.37
C SER A 44 -35.74 -7.85 21.24
N ILE A 45 -36.40 -6.75 21.63
CA ILE A 45 -36.82 -5.63 20.78
C ILE A 45 -35.65 -4.69 20.47
N SER A 46 -34.66 -4.57 21.36
CA SER A 46 -33.49 -3.68 21.21
C SER A 46 -32.32 -4.31 20.43
N CYS A 47 -32.52 -5.49 19.86
CA CYS A 47 -31.47 -6.27 19.24
C CYS A 47 -31.11 -5.76 17.82
N ASN A 48 -29.83 -5.43 17.61
CA ASN A 48 -29.29 -5.05 16.31
C ASN A 48 -29.40 -6.22 15.29
N LYS A 49 -29.80 -5.93 14.04
CA LYS A 49 -29.84 -6.87 12.91
C LYS A 49 -28.57 -7.74 12.78
N ASN A 50 -27.40 -7.20 13.15
CA ASN A 50 -26.12 -7.92 13.09
C ASN A 50 -26.08 -9.17 13.99
N CYS A 51 -26.78 -9.20 15.12
CA CYS A 51 -26.81 -10.35 16.02
C CYS A 51 -27.37 -11.61 15.33
N SER A 52 -28.40 -11.44 14.48
CA SER A 52 -28.97 -12.57 13.72
C SER A 52 -27.97 -13.17 12.73
N LYS A 53 -27.12 -12.32 12.12
CA LYS A 53 -26.09 -12.77 11.16
C LYS A 53 -24.92 -13.48 11.85
N MET A 54 -24.47 -12.97 13.01
CA MET A 54 -23.36 -13.60 13.75
C MET A 54 -23.71 -15.02 14.20
N VAL A 55 -24.92 -15.23 14.71
CA VAL A 55 -25.37 -16.58 15.11
C VAL A 55 -25.61 -17.49 13.91
N GLN A 56 -26.15 -16.97 12.80
CA GLN A 56 -26.25 -17.71 11.53
C GLN A 56 -24.87 -18.21 11.06
N GLN A 57 -23.85 -17.34 11.06
CA GLN A 57 -22.50 -17.70 10.62
C GLN A 57 -21.89 -18.77 11.53
N GLU A 58 -22.02 -18.65 12.86
CA GLU A 58 -21.42 -19.63 13.77
C GLU A 58 -22.12 -21.00 13.73
N LEU A 59 -23.41 -21.05 13.38
CA LEU A 59 -24.12 -22.31 13.10
C LEU A 59 -23.61 -22.97 11.80
N LEU A 60 -23.41 -22.18 10.74
CA LEU A 60 -22.77 -22.63 9.50
C LEU A 60 -21.34 -23.14 9.76
N ASN A 61 -20.56 -22.46 10.60
CA ASN A 61 -19.22 -22.89 11.03
C ASN A 61 -19.20 -24.23 11.80
N LYS A 62 -20.36 -24.71 12.28
CA LYS A 62 -20.53 -26.03 12.92
C LYS A 62 -21.29 -27.02 12.02
N GLY A 63 -21.40 -26.71 10.72
CA GLY A 63 -22.07 -27.57 9.74
C GLY A 63 -23.58 -27.71 9.98
N VAL A 64 -24.23 -26.66 10.51
CA VAL A 64 -25.69 -26.61 10.73
C VAL A 64 -26.29 -25.44 9.95
N MET A 65 -27.08 -25.75 8.92
CA MET A 65 -27.85 -24.76 8.18
C MET A 65 -29.19 -24.50 8.85
N ILE A 66 -29.64 -23.25 8.80
CA ILE A 66 -31.01 -22.86 9.15
C ILE A 66 -31.85 -22.90 7.86
N LEU A 67 -32.98 -23.59 7.89
CA LEU A 67 -34.01 -23.52 6.85
C LEU A 67 -35.04 -22.45 7.21
N GLU A 68 -35.84 -22.00 6.25
CA GLU A 68 -36.92 -21.06 6.56
C GLU A 68 -37.91 -21.67 7.57
N SER A 69 -38.49 -20.80 8.42
CA SER A 69 -39.34 -21.19 9.56
C SER A 69 -38.68 -22.19 10.54
N ASP A 70 -37.66 -21.70 11.25
CA ASP A 70 -37.22 -22.15 12.58
C ASP A 70 -36.83 -23.65 12.71
N SER A 71 -36.51 -24.29 11.58
CA SER A 71 -36.00 -25.65 11.49
C SER A 71 -34.58 -25.69 10.93
N PHE A 72 -33.79 -26.68 11.36
CA PHE A 72 -32.34 -26.71 11.10
C PHE A 72 -31.94 -28.08 10.53
N ILE A 73 -30.89 -28.15 9.70
CA ILE A 73 -30.28 -29.41 9.25
C ILE A 73 -28.77 -29.35 9.45
N CYS A 74 -28.21 -30.39 10.07
CA CYS A 74 -26.77 -30.60 10.06
C CYS A 74 -26.33 -31.29 8.77
N ILE A 75 -25.61 -30.58 7.90
CA ILE A 75 -25.13 -31.10 6.61
C ILE A 75 -24.08 -32.21 6.78
N ILE A 76 -23.29 -32.20 7.86
CA ILE A 76 -22.23 -33.18 8.13
C ILE A 76 -22.79 -34.58 8.40
N CYS A 77 -24.00 -34.68 8.99
CA CYS A 77 -24.62 -35.96 9.30
C CYS A 77 -25.97 -36.23 8.64
N ASN A 78 -26.53 -35.23 7.95
CA ASN A 78 -27.87 -35.16 7.37
C ASN A 78 -29.02 -35.44 8.35
N ARG A 79 -28.93 -34.88 9.57
CA ARG A 79 -30.01 -34.90 10.57
C ARG A 79 -30.69 -33.54 10.67
N LYS A 80 -32.02 -33.54 10.68
CA LYS A 80 -32.84 -32.40 11.11
C LYS A 80 -32.66 -32.16 12.61
N ILE A 81 -32.69 -30.89 13.02
CA ILE A 81 -32.67 -30.45 14.41
C ILE A 81 -33.85 -29.48 14.58
N GLU A 82 -34.70 -29.75 15.57
CA GLU A 82 -36.06 -29.19 15.65
C GLU A 82 -36.15 -27.87 16.43
N SER A 83 -35.08 -27.46 17.13
CA SER A 83 -35.00 -26.16 17.77
C SER A 83 -33.55 -25.70 17.94
N ILE A 84 -33.35 -24.38 18.08
CA ILE A 84 -32.03 -23.78 18.26
C ILE A 84 -31.32 -24.26 19.53
N HIS A 85 -32.07 -24.58 20.59
CA HIS A 85 -31.55 -25.10 21.86
C HIS A 85 -30.91 -26.49 21.70
N ASN A 86 -31.41 -27.30 20.75
CA ASN A 86 -30.94 -28.67 20.52
C ASN A 86 -29.66 -28.75 19.66
N ILE A 87 -29.12 -27.62 19.19
CA ILE A 87 -27.93 -27.61 18.33
C ILE A 87 -26.65 -27.86 19.14
N VAL A 88 -26.54 -27.32 20.36
CA VAL A 88 -25.34 -27.46 21.20
C VAL A 88 -25.14 -28.92 21.66
N SER A 89 -26.23 -29.64 21.95
CA SER A 89 -26.19 -31.08 22.23
C SER A 89 -25.89 -31.89 20.97
N HIS A 90 -26.48 -31.53 19.82
CA HIS A 90 -26.20 -32.17 18.54
C HIS A 90 -24.71 -32.14 18.14
N VAL A 91 -24.11 -30.94 18.09
CA VAL A 91 -22.71 -30.74 17.64
C VAL A 91 -21.70 -31.38 18.60
N LYS A 92 -22.05 -31.47 19.90
CA LYS A 92 -21.22 -32.18 20.89
C LYS A 92 -21.35 -33.72 20.81
N GLY A 93 -22.40 -34.25 20.17
CA GLY A 93 -22.72 -35.67 20.13
C GLY A 93 -21.77 -36.55 19.31
N MET A 94 -21.63 -37.80 19.72
CA MET A 94 -20.68 -38.78 19.13
C MET A 94 -20.90 -38.99 17.63
N THR A 95 -22.15 -39.09 17.17
CA THR A 95 -22.48 -39.34 15.76
C THR A 95 -22.08 -38.21 14.82
N HIS A 96 -22.08 -36.96 15.30
CA HIS A 96 -21.64 -35.80 14.53
C HIS A 96 -20.12 -35.82 14.39
N LYS A 97 -19.40 -35.97 15.52
CA LYS A 97 -17.93 -36.05 15.58
C LYS A 97 -17.34 -37.22 14.79
N ASN A 98 -18.01 -38.38 14.81
CA ASN A 98 -17.50 -39.58 14.13
C ASN A 98 -17.63 -39.47 12.60
N LYS A 99 -18.74 -38.93 12.06
CA LYS A 99 -18.85 -38.63 10.63
C LYS A 99 -17.82 -37.58 10.16
N LEU A 100 -17.54 -36.58 11.00
CA LEU A 100 -16.49 -35.57 10.77
C LEU A 100 -15.08 -36.19 10.67
N LYS A 101 -14.83 -37.33 11.34
CA LYS A 101 -13.56 -38.07 11.26
C LYS A 101 -13.51 -39.08 10.11
N SER A 102 -14.65 -39.53 9.59
CA SER A 102 -14.73 -40.61 8.60
C SER A 102 -14.81 -40.12 7.15
N GLN A 103 -14.43 -38.88 6.86
CA GLN A 103 -14.46 -38.28 5.52
C GLN A 103 -13.08 -37.97 4.92
N ASN A 104 -12.00 -38.48 5.53
CA ASN A 104 -10.70 -38.59 4.85
C ASN A 104 -10.78 -39.73 3.82
N ILE A 105 -10.71 -39.42 2.52
CA ILE A 105 -10.73 -40.38 1.41
C ILE A 105 -9.69 -39.92 0.36
N ASP A 106 -8.91 -40.86 -0.18
CA ASP A 106 -7.85 -40.57 -1.15
C ASP A 106 -7.67 -41.73 -2.16
N GLN A 107 -7.29 -41.39 -3.40
CA GLN A 107 -6.74 -42.23 -4.52
C GLN A 107 -7.37 -43.62 -4.82
N SER A 108 -7.90 -43.92 -6.02
CA SER A 108 -7.19 -43.90 -7.32
C SER A 108 -8.00 -44.60 -8.46
N SER A 109 -7.51 -44.49 -9.71
CA SER A 109 -7.93 -45.06 -11.02
C SER A 109 -8.63 -44.06 -11.97
N ALA A 110 -8.24 -43.90 -13.26
CA ALA A 110 -7.16 -44.52 -14.05
C ALA A 110 -6.56 -43.56 -15.13
N CYS A 111 -5.43 -43.98 -15.72
CA CYS A 111 -4.70 -43.60 -16.95
C CYS A 111 -5.38 -42.69 -18.03
N ASN A 112 -4.67 -41.94 -18.89
CA ASN A 112 -3.22 -41.84 -19.17
C ASN A 112 -2.83 -40.53 -19.92
N VAL A 113 -2.17 -39.55 -19.26
CA VAL A 113 -1.44 -38.42 -19.91
C VAL A 113 -0.24 -37.90 -19.07
N VAL A 114 -0.23 -38.16 -17.75
CA VAL A 114 0.45 -37.34 -16.73
C VAL A 114 1.98 -37.55 -16.60
N ALA A 115 2.63 -38.27 -17.53
CA ALA A 115 4.00 -38.76 -17.38
C ALA A 115 5.10 -37.67 -17.23
N LEU A 116 4.85 -36.43 -17.67
CA LEU A 116 5.78 -35.29 -17.45
C LEU A 116 5.44 -34.45 -16.20
N THR A 117 4.20 -34.48 -15.72
CA THR A 117 3.73 -33.58 -14.65
C THR A 117 4.19 -34.03 -13.25
N THR A 118 4.38 -35.34 -13.06
CA THR A 118 4.62 -35.96 -11.74
C THR A 118 5.94 -35.53 -11.07
N LYS A 119 6.90 -34.97 -11.81
CA LYS A 119 8.12 -34.40 -11.22
C LYS A 119 7.87 -33.03 -10.56
N ILE A 120 6.87 -32.28 -11.02
CA ILE A 120 6.48 -30.98 -10.48
C ILE A 120 5.55 -31.13 -9.26
N THR A 121 4.73 -32.19 -9.19
CA THR A 121 3.79 -32.43 -8.06
C THR A 121 4.44 -32.75 -6.72
N LYS A 122 5.79 -32.85 -6.64
CA LYS A 122 6.54 -32.90 -5.37
C LYS A 122 7.17 -31.56 -4.97
N LEU A 123 7.07 -30.53 -5.80
CA LEU A 123 7.49 -29.16 -5.51
C LEU A 123 6.35 -28.13 -5.65
N SER A 124 5.14 -28.54 -6.05
CA SER A 124 3.98 -27.65 -6.13
C SER A 124 2.66 -28.31 -5.71
N ILE A 125 1.86 -27.54 -4.97
CA ILE A 125 0.42 -27.71 -4.67
C ILE A 125 0.08 -28.83 -3.67
N SER A 126 -0.10 -28.42 -2.41
CA SER A 126 -1.09 -29.02 -1.52
C SER A 126 -2.49 -28.67 -2.04
N ASN A 127 -3.31 -29.68 -2.34
CA ASN A 127 -4.59 -29.48 -3.03
C ASN A 127 -5.69 -28.93 -2.09
N SER A 128 -5.69 -27.61 -1.91
CA SER A 128 -6.75 -26.87 -1.21
C SER A 128 -6.95 -25.47 -1.78
N ILE A 129 -7.19 -25.34 -3.10
CA ILE A 129 -7.91 -24.21 -3.76
C ILE A 129 -8.37 -24.70 -5.15
N HIS A 130 -9.63 -25.14 -5.25
CA HIS A 130 -10.31 -25.32 -6.55
C HIS A 130 -11.82 -25.04 -6.48
N SER A 131 -12.17 -23.92 -5.86
CA SER A 131 -13.50 -23.29 -5.95
C SER A 131 -13.46 -21.75 -5.78
N LYS A 132 -12.28 -21.14 -5.92
CA LYS A 132 -12.05 -19.69 -5.70
C LYS A 132 -11.20 -19.04 -6.80
N LEU A 133 -11.71 -19.13 -8.03
CA LEU A 133 -11.56 -18.11 -9.07
C LEU A 133 -12.98 -17.82 -9.57
N ASN A 134 -13.27 -16.58 -9.95
CA ASN A 134 -14.61 -16.08 -10.32
C ASN A 134 -15.67 -15.97 -9.20
N SER A 135 -15.28 -15.44 -8.03
CA SER A 135 -16.21 -14.64 -7.21
C SER A 135 -15.51 -13.51 -6.47
N PHE A 136 -16.16 -12.34 -6.45
CA PHE A 136 -15.86 -11.28 -5.48
C PHE A 136 -16.46 -11.66 -4.11
N ASP A 137 -15.93 -11.01 -3.07
CA ASP A 137 -16.59 -10.69 -1.80
C ASP A 137 -16.44 -11.66 -0.59
N ASN A 138 -16.49 -11.06 0.60
CA ASN A 138 -16.54 -11.65 1.95
C ASN A 138 -15.36 -12.56 2.38
N GLY A 139 -14.14 -12.02 2.25
CA GLY A 139 -12.93 -12.55 2.89
C GLY A 139 -12.45 -11.80 4.15
N SER A 140 -13.14 -10.72 4.58
CA SER A 140 -12.68 -9.85 5.69
C SER A 140 -13.84 -9.42 6.59
N ILE A 141 -14.05 -10.15 7.71
CA ILE A 141 -15.00 -9.76 8.78
C ILE A 141 -14.27 -9.16 9.99
N ILE A 142 -13.15 -8.48 9.73
CA ILE A 142 -13.04 -7.09 10.22
C ILE A 142 -13.66 -6.23 9.12
N THR A 143 -15.00 -6.16 9.13
CA THR A 143 -15.77 -5.55 8.03
C THR A 143 -15.30 -4.13 7.73
N ASP A 144 -15.51 -3.68 6.49
CA ASP A 144 -15.15 -2.33 6.06
C ASP A 144 -15.89 -1.22 6.80
N ILE A 145 -16.91 -1.55 7.59
CA ILE A 145 -17.50 -0.66 8.58
C ILE A 145 -16.46 -0.34 9.68
N VAL A 146 -15.76 -1.32 10.22
CA VAL A 146 -14.69 -1.12 11.21
C VAL A 146 -13.47 -0.47 10.55
N ARG A 147 -13.05 -0.95 9.37
CA ARG A 147 -11.92 -0.35 8.64
C ARG A 147 -12.19 1.11 8.29
N ALA A 148 -13.38 1.46 7.78
CA ALA A 148 -13.76 2.84 7.48
C ALA A 148 -14.15 3.67 8.72
N GLN A 149 -14.58 3.07 9.83
CA GLN A 149 -14.69 3.76 11.12
C GLN A 149 -13.31 4.13 11.66
N ILE A 150 -12.34 3.23 11.54
CA ILE A 150 -10.93 3.50 11.82
C ILE A 150 -10.42 4.57 10.85
N THR A 151 -10.70 4.51 9.53
CA THR A 151 -10.31 5.60 8.59
C THR A 151 -10.98 6.94 8.90
N ASP A 152 -12.29 6.99 9.17
CA ASP A 152 -12.97 8.22 9.57
C ASP A 152 -12.48 8.74 10.93
N PHE A 153 -11.90 7.88 11.78
CA PHE A 153 -11.20 8.28 13.02
C PHE A 153 -9.76 8.76 12.74
N LEU A 154 -9.01 8.07 11.88
CA LEU A 154 -7.66 8.43 11.39
C LEU A 154 -7.64 9.77 10.63
N CYS A 155 -8.79 10.20 10.09
CA CYS A 155 -8.96 11.46 9.39
C CYS A 155 -9.50 12.61 10.28
N LYS A 156 -9.82 12.35 11.56
CA LYS A 156 -10.07 13.41 12.55
C LYS A 156 -8.73 13.98 13.02
N SER A 157 -8.71 15.26 13.35
CA SER A 157 -7.48 15.94 13.72
C SER A 157 -7.10 15.58 15.15
N PRO A 158 -5.80 15.35 15.46
CA PRO A 158 -5.33 15.34 16.84
C PRO A 158 -5.53 16.70 17.55
N PHE A 159 -6.03 17.72 16.84
CA PHE A 159 -6.35 19.05 17.35
C PHE A 159 -7.84 19.43 17.19
N ASP A 160 -8.74 18.51 16.81
CA ASP A 160 -10.14 18.80 16.49
C ASP A 160 -10.97 19.11 17.76
N LYS A 161 -11.47 20.34 17.89
CA LYS A 161 -12.62 20.66 18.75
C LYS A 161 -13.87 20.71 17.88
N GLN A 162 -14.86 19.89 18.22
CA GLN A 162 -16.05 19.61 17.41
C GLN A 162 -16.76 20.88 16.88
N THR A 163 -16.79 21.05 15.57
CA THR A 163 -17.63 22.05 14.88
C THR A 163 -18.33 21.45 13.66
N PRO A 164 -19.48 22.01 13.20
CA PRO A 164 -20.35 21.32 12.23
C PRO A 164 -19.84 21.33 10.78
N LYS A 165 -20.16 20.26 10.03
CA LYS A 165 -19.86 20.17 8.58
C LYS A 165 -20.92 20.90 7.76
N GLU A 166 -20.56 22.05 7.15
CA GLU A 166 -21.47 22.80 6.28
C GLU A 166 -21.37 22.48 4.77
N CYS A 167 -22.50 22.75 4.12
CA CYS A 167 -22.78 22.95 2.69
C CYS A 167 -22.37 21.88 1.64
N LYS A 168 -23.34 21.57 0.75
CA LYS A 168 -23.20 20.62 -0.37
C LYS A 168 -23.13 21.36 -1.72
N SER A 169 -21.96 21.88 -2.08
CA SER A 169 -21.67 22.16 -3.50
C SER A 169 -21.37 20.84 -4.25
N LYS A 170 -21.43 20.86 -5.59
CA LYS A 170 -20.90 19.76 -6.42
C LYS A 170 -19.37 19.70 -6.25
N LYS A 171 -18.89 18.89 -5.31
CA LYS A 171 -17.45 18.70 -5.08
C LYS A 171 -16.80 18.06 -6.30
N LYS A 172 -15.72 18.68 -6.80
CA LYS A 172 -14.80 18.11 -7.81
C LYS A 172 -14.31 16.73 -7.38
N SER A 173 -14.05 15.83 -8.33
CA SER A 173 -13.46 14.52 -8.02
C SER A 173 -12.05 14.64 -7.45
N VAL A 174 -11.55 13.58 -6.81
CA VAL A 174 -10.17 13.56 -6.29
C VAL A 174 -9.16 13.79 -7.42
N THR A 175 -9.40 13.19 -8.60
CA THR A 175 -8.57 13.38 -9.79
C THR A 175 -8.56 14.85 -10.26
N GLU A 176 -9.73 15.50 -10.32
CA GLU A 176 -9.85 16.92 -10.71
C GLU A 176 -9.20 17.88 -9.70
N ARG A 177 -9.27 17.59 -8.39
CA ARG A 177 -8.64 18.43 -7.36
C ARG A 177 -7.12 18.37 -7.43
N LEU A 178 -6.57 17.18 -7.72
CA LEU A 178 -5.13 16.94 -7.72
C LEU A 178 -4.48 17.09 -9.10
N ASN A 179 -5.25 17.20 -10.19
CA ASN A 179 -4.72 17.59 -11.50
C ASN A 179 -4.41 19.09 -11.49
N GLN A 180 -3.25 19.47 -10.99
CA GLN A 180 -2.75 20.83 -10.89
C GLN A 180 -1.30 20.87 -11.37
N MET A 181 -0.89 21.98 -11.99
CA MET A 181 0.52 22.23 -12.27
C MET A 181 1.28 22.37 -10.95
N TYR A 182 2.41 21.68 -10.84
CA TYR A 182 3.33 21.92 -9.74
C TYR A 182 4.13 23.21 -10.02
N ILE A 183 4.38 24.01 -8.99
CA ILE A 183 5.13 25.26 -9.10
C ILE A 183 6.36 25.22 -8.20
N GLU A 184 7.37 26.02 -8.51
CA GLU A 184 8.63 26.13 -7.76
C GLU A 184 8.39 26.30 -6.25
N LYS A 185 7.41 27.15 -5.90
CA LYS A 185 7.01 27.41 -4.51
C LYS A 185 6.51 26.19 -3.75
N TYR A 186 6.06 25.13 -4.43
CA TYR A 186 5.66 23.88 -3.80
C TYR A 186 6.87 23.02 -3.44
N LEU A 187 7.95 23.06 -4.23
CA LEU A 187 9.20 22.36 -3.93
C LEU A 187 9.96 23.05 -2.79
N GLU A 188 10.02 24.38 -2.75
CA GLU A 188 10.50 25.14 -1.57
C GLU A 188 9.79 24.73 -0.26
N ILE A 189 8.49 24.43 -0.34
CA ILE A 189 7.70 24.01 0.83
C ILE A 189 8.02 22.55 1.18
N GLU A 190 8.21 21.65 0.22
CA GLU A 190 8.66 20.28 0.50
C GLU A 190 10.05 20.23 1.15
N GLU A 191 11.02 20.99 0.64
CA GLU A 191 12.37 21.06 1.24
C GLU A 191 12.30 21.46 2.72
N LYS A 192 11.42 22.42 3.06
CA LYS A 192 11.20 22.85 4.45
C LYS A 192 10.41 21.84 5.27
N MET A 193 9.43 21.14 4.68
CA MET A 193 8.68 20.05 5.33
C MET A 193 9.60 18.90 5.77
N TYR A 194 10.61 18.57 4.96
CA TYR A 194 11.49 17.43 5.18
C TYR A 194 12.90 17.81 5.67
N ASN A 195 13.15 19.08 6.03
CA ASN A 195 14.40 19.51 6.67
C ASN A 195 14.42 19.08 8.14
N VAL A 196 15.10 17.97 8.41
CA VAL A 196 15.17 17.34 9.73
C VAL A 196 16.40 17.75 10.56
N GLN A 197 17.29 18.62 10.06
CA GLN A 197 18.60 18.89 10.68
C GLN A 197 18.47 19.37 12.14
N GLN A 198 17.66 20.40 12.38
CA GLN A 198 17.43 20.97 13.72
C GLN A 198 16.73 19.97 14.66
N LYS A 199 15.86 19.10 14.13
CA LYS A 199 15.18 18.04 14.91
C LYS A 199 16.18 16.96 15.34
N LEU A 200 17.12 16.57 14.47
CA LEU A 200 18.20 15.62 14.79
C LEU A 200 19.17 16.19 15.83
N GLU A 201 19.54 17.46 15.74
CA GLU A 201 20.38 18.16 16.72
C GLU A 201 19.69 18.23 18.10
N SER A 202 18.40 18.58 18.13
CA SER A 202 17.60 18.56 19.36
C SER A 202 17.47 17.14 19.95
N ILE A 203 17.23 16.13 19.12
CA ILE A 203 17.15 14.73 19.55
C ILE A 203 18.48 14.24 20.14
N LYS A 204 19.62 14.62 19.55
CA LYS A 204 20.95 14.30 20.08
C LYS A 204 21.16 14.90 21.47
N ILE A 205 20.85 16.19 21.63
CA ILE A 205 20.88 16.92 22.92
C ILE A 205 19.98 16.25 23.96
N ASN A 206 18.76 15.86 23.56
CA ASN A 206 17.79 15.27 24.47
C ASN A 206 18.16 13.83 24.89
N LEU A 207 19.05 13.15 24.15
CA LEU A 207 19.56 11.82 24.49
C LEU A 207 20.80 11.85 25.41
N GLU A 208 21.53 12.98 25.52
CA GLU A 208 22.78 13.08 26.32
C GLU A 208 22.63 12.65 27.78
N LEU A 209 21.44 12.83 28.36
CA LEU A 209 21.14 12.56 29.78
C LEU A 209 20.35 11.26 30.00
N ILE A 210 20.33 10.37 28.99
CA ILE A 210 19.72 9.05 29.04
C ILE A 210 20.83 7.99 28.98
N MET A 211 20.64 6.88 29.71
CA MET A 211 21.60 5.78 29.77
C MET A 211 20.93 4.40 29.91
N PRO A 212 21.60 3.29 29.58
CA PRO A 212 21.09 1.94 29.87
C PRO A 212 20.89 1.71 31.37
N TYR A 213 19.82 1.03 31.76
CA TYR A 213 19.52 0.76 33.18
C TYR A 213 19.36 -0.74 33.48
N ASP A 214 18.50 -1.44 32.75
CA ASP A 214 18.36 -2.90 32.86
C ASP A 214 18.21 -3.52 31.46
N ARG A 215 17.74 -4.77 31.34
CA ARG A 215 17.54 -5.40 30.02
C ARG A 215 16.45 -4.72 29.21
N THR A 216 15.42 -4.22 29.88
CA THR A 216 14.15 -3.68 29.34
C THR A 216 14.07 -2.16 29.31
N TYR A 217 14.76 -1.48 30.24
CA TYR A 217 14.66 -0.04 30.44
C TYR A 217 15.99 0.71 30.29
N LEU A 218 15.88 1.96 29.85
CA LEU A 218 16.83 3.04 30.05
C LEU A 218 16.45 3.85 31.30
N TYR A 219 17.34 4.71 31.77
CA TYR A 219 17.04 5.70 32.80
C TYR A 219 17.37 7.10 32.30
N CYS A 220 16.43 8.04 32.47
CA CYS A 220 16.63 9.45 32.15
C CYS A 220 17.04 10.20 33.43
N LEU A 221 18.26 10.72 33.46
CA LEU A 221 18.83 11.41 34.62
C LEU A 221 18.14 12.76 34.87
N ALA A 222 17.70 13.45 33.80
CA ALA A 222 16.96 14.71 33.87
C ALA A 222 15.52 14.49 34.39
N CYS A 223 14.77 13.57 33.77
CA CYS A 223 13.38 13.27 34.15
C CYS A 223 13.26 12.43 35.44
N ASN A 224 14.35 11.79 35.89
CA ASN A 224 14.45 10.91 37.06
C ASN A 224 13.57 9.64 36.98
N GLU A 225 13.29 9.16 35.77
CA GLU A 225 12.35 8.06 35.50
C GLU A 225 12.94 7.00 34.56
N LYS A 226 12.34 5.79 34.58
CA LYS A 226 12.66 4.72 33.64
C LYS A 226 11.94 4.96 32.31
N VAL A 227 12.65 4.75 31.20
CA VAL A 227 12.12 4.85 29.84
C VAL A 227 12.24 3.47 29.19
N SER A 228 11.23 3.02 28.43
CA SER A 228 11.34 1.75 27.71
C SER A 228 12.45 1.80 26.65
N LYS A 229 13.09 0.68 26.33
CA LYS A 229 14.06 0.60 25.22
C LYS A 229 13.44 0.58 23.83
N GLU A 230 12.13 0.37 23.74
CA GLU A 230 11.36 0.45 22.50
C GLU A 230 11.61 1.80 21.80
N LEU A 231 12.20 1.80 20.59
CA LEU A 231 12.71 3.02 19.94
C LEU A 231 11.65 4.13 19.82
N TYR A 232 10.40 3.76 19.53
CA TYR A 232 9.28 4.71 19.43
C TYR A 232 8.89 5.34 20.78
N LEU A 233 9.08 4.65 21.90
CA LEU A 233 8.87 5.21 23.25
C LEU A 233 10.05 6.06 23.72
N VAL A 234 11.28 5.72 23.32
CA VAL A 234 12.43 6.60 23.51
C VAL A 234 12.25 7.90 22.72
N TYR A 235 11.88 7.80 21.44
CA TYR A 235 11.59 8.93 20.56
C TYR A 235 10.45 9.81 21.09
N GLU A 236 9.36 9.22 21.60
CA GLU A 236 8.31 9.99 22.29
C GLU A 236 8.89 10.75 23.49
N HIS A 237 9.52 10.05 24.44
CA HIS A 237 10.02 10.63 25.68
C HIS A 237 10.94 11.83 25.42
N ILE A 238 11.91 11.69 24.49
CA ILE A 238 12.84 12.77 24.15
C ILE A 238 12.19 13.93 23.37
N CYS A 239 11.01 13.72 22.79
CA CYS A 239 10.24 14.77 22.12
C CYS A 239 9.21 15.45 23.04
N LEU A 240 8.87 14.91 24.22
CA LEU A 240 7.95 15.57 25.15
C LEU A 240 8.54 16.87 25.72
N GLN A 241 7.72 17.93 25.78
CA GLN A 241 8.11 19.26 26.29
C GLN A 241 8.69 19.18 27.71
N ARG A 242 8.08 18.36 28.59
CA ARG A 242 8.58 18.09 29.95
C ARG A 242 10.05 17.67 29.92
N HIS A 243 10.42 16.72 29.06
CA HIS A 243 11.80 16.24 28.96
C HIS A 243 12.74 17.35 28.48
N ARG A 244 12.36 18.09 27.43
CA ARG A 244 13.15 19.23 26.92
C ARG A 244 13.38 20.29 28.01
N THR A 245 12.35 20.63 28.79
CA THR A 245 12.46 21.55 29.94
C THR A 245 13.40 21.01 31.01
N GLN A 246 13.28 19.72 31.39
CA GLN A 246 14.16 19.13 32.41
C GLN A 246 15.61 19.01 31.94
N VAL A 247 15.87 18.72 30.65
CA VAL A 247 17.22 18.75 30.06
C VAL A 247 17.81 20.17 30.08
N ASN A 248 17.02 21.19 29.76
CA ASN A 248 17.48 22.58 29.80
C ASN A 248 17.78 23.06 31.23
N GLN A 249 16.95 22.71 32.20
CA GLN A 249 17.20 22.98 33.63
C GLN A 249 18.50 22.32 34.13
N VAL A 250 18.85 21.13 33.62
CA VAL A 250 20.16 20.52 33.94
C VAL A 250 21.32 21.31 33.31
N LYS A 251 21.14 21.89 32.11
CA LYS A 251 22.16 22.69 31.41
C LYS A 251 22.39 24.08 32.02
N GLU A 252 21.49 24.58 32.87
CA GLU A 252 21.66 25.86 33.58
C GLU A 252 22.79 25.81 34.64
N ASP A 253 23.06 24.66 35.26
CA ASP A 253 24.28 24.41 36.05
C ASP A 253 25.29 23.59 35.23
N ILE A 254 26.30 24.29 34.69
CA ILE A 254 27.37 23.70 33.87
C ILE A 254 28.11 22.56 34.60
N ASN A 255 28.31 22.65 35.92
CA ASN A 255 29.01 21.62 36.68
C ASN A 255 28.15 20.37 36.84
N PHE A 256 26.86 20.56 37.16
CA PHE A 256 25.91 19.46 37.27
C PHE A 256 25.62 18.80 35.91
N TYR A 257 25.61 19.58 34.83
CA TYR A 257 25.48 19.11 33.46
C TYR A 257 26.66 18.22 33.04
N GLU A 258 27.92 18.67 33.22
CA GLU A 258 29.09 17.85 32.86
C GLU A 258 29.21 16.57 33.70
N LEU A 259 28.82 16.61 34.97
CA LEU A 259 28.65 15.39 35.79
C LEU A 259 27.56 14.47 35.23
N SER A 260 26.40 15.02 34.87
CA SER A 260 25.26 14.26 34.34
C SER A 260 25.58 13.61 32.98
N ARG A 261 26.39 14.26 32.14
CA ARG A 261 26.93 13.70 30.88
C ARG A 261 27.90 12.54 31.12
N GLN A 262 28.58 12.49 32.26
CA GLN A 262 29.34 11.32 32.73
C GLN A 262 28.47 10.27 33.42
N TYR A 263 27.13 10.42 33.37
CA TYR A 263 26.15 9.60 34.09
C TYR A 263 26.35 9.61 35.62
N ILE A 264 26.84 10.73 36.16
CA ILE A 264 27.01 10.98 37.60
C ILE A 264 25.93 11.96 38.08
N LYS A 265 25.16 11.58 39.10
CA LYS A 265 24.10 12.42 39.68
C LYS A 265 24.28 12.58 41.19
N LYS A 266 24.01 13.79 41.70
CA LYS A 266 24.03 14.12 43.13
C LYS A 266 22.87 13.45 43.86
N LEU A 267 23.16 12.79 44.98
CA LEU A 267 22.16 12.16 45.86
C LEU A 267 21.98 12.92 47.18
N SER A 268 23.05 13.53 47.67
CA SER A 268 23.03 14.37 48.88
C SER A 268 24.11 15.45 48.80
N ASN A 269 24.20 16.33 49.81
CA ASN A 269 25.22 17.37 49.87
C ASN A 269 26.67 16.85 49.99
N SER A 270 26.87 15.56 50.26
CA SER A 270 28.20 14.94 50.38
C SER A 270 28.42 13.73 49.46
N SER A 271 27.38 13.25 48.76
CA SER A 271 27.45 12.04 47.94
C SER A 271 26.83 12.20 46.56
N LEU A 272 27.59 11.76 45.55
CA LEU A 272 27.17 11.51 44.19
C LEU A 272 27.03 10.00 43.97
N LYS A 273 26.28 9.60 42.95
CA LYS A 273 26.28 8.24 42.40
C LYS A 273 26.66 8.29 40.93
N CYS A 274 27.67 7.53 40.53
CA CYS A 274 27.89 7.20 39.13
C CYS A 274 26.98 6.04 38.76
N TYR A 275 26.01 6.28 37.88
CA TYR A 275 25.10 5.24 37.41
C TYR A 275 25.79 4.33 36.38
N ALA A 276 26.75 4.84 35.60
CA ALA A 276 27.56 4.00 34.70
C ALA A 276 28.36 2.94 35.49
N CYS A 277 28.92 3.31 36.64
CA CYS A 277 29.70 2.38 37.48
C CYS A 277 28.87 1.62 38.52
N GLU A 278 27.71 2.14 38.88
CA GLU A 278 26.89 1.87 40.07
C GLU A 278 27.51 2.29 41.43
N ASN A 279 28.72 2.85 41.41
CA ASN A 279 29.46 3.24 42.61
C ASN A 279 29.03 4.61 43.16
N PRO A 280 29.01 4.79 44.50
CA PRO A 280 28.99 6.11 45.12
C PRO A 280 30.34 6.83 44.92
N ILE A 281 30.32 8.16 44.94
CA ILE A 281 31.50 9.03 44.90
C ILE A 281 31.29 10.16 45.92
N SER A 282 32.30 10.48 46.72
CA SER A 282 32.27 11.68 47.58
C SER A 282 32.20 12.95 46.73
N ASP A 283 31.35 13.90 47.12
CA ASP A 283 31.14 15.14 46.36
C ASP A 283 32.29 16.15 46.56
N ASN A 284 33.44 15.85 45.94
CA ASN A 284 34.59 16.75 45.84
C ASN A 284 35.37 16.53 44.54
N ARG A 285 36.01 17.59 44.04
CA ARG A 285 36.68 17.62 42.73
C ARG A 285 37.77 16.56 42.55
N ALA A 286 38.48 16.19 43.61
CA ALA A 286 39.54 15.18 43.56
C ALA A 286 38.96 13.76 43.37
N SER A 287 37.98 13.37 44.19
CA SER A 287 37.29 12.08 44.07
C SER A 287 36.55 11.94 42.73
N ILE A 288 35.91 13.00 42.24
CA ILE A 288 35.26 13.08 40.93
C ILE A 288 36.27 12.83 39.81
N ASN A 289 37.38 13.57 39.79
CA ASN A 289 38.41 13.45 38.75
C ASN A 289 39.05 12.05 38.76
N LEU A 290 39.40 11.50 39.93
CA LEU A 290 39.94 10.15 40.06
C LEU A 290 38.96 9.08 39.56
N HIS A 291 37.67 9.24 39.84
CA HIS A 291 36.64 8.32 39.32
C HIS A 291 36.55 8.38 37.80
N ILE A 292 36.37 9.57 37.22
CA ILE A 292 36.21 9.76 35.76
C ILE A 292 37.48 9.33 35.01
N GLN A 293 38.66 9.52 35.60
CA GLN A 293 39.93 9.09 35.01
C GLN A 293 40.19 7.58 35.12
N SER A 294 39.46 6.84 35.98
CA SER A 294 39.65 5.41 36.18
C SER A 294 39.37 4.59 34.90
N SER A 295 40.09 3.47 34.75
CA SER A 295 39.89 2.52 33.65
C SER A 295 38.49 1.88 33.67
N ILE A 296 37.95 1.63 34.87
CA ILE A 296 36.62 1.04 35.09
C ILE A 296 35.53 2.00 34.60
N HIS A 297 35.57 3.27 34.99
CA HIS A 297 34.61 4.27 34.52
C HIS A 297 34.71 4.46 33.01
N LYS A 298 35.91 4.72 32.48
CA LYS A 298 36.14 4.90 31.03
C LYS A 298 35.62 3.73 30.20
N LYS A 299 35.74 2.49 30.69
CA LYS A 299 35.17 1.32 30.05
C LYS A 299 33.63 1.31 30.13
N LYS A 300 33.05 1.31 31.33
CA LYS A 300 31.58 1.20 31.52
C LYS A 300 30.81 2.38 30.89
N TYR A 301 31.35 3.60 30.97
CA TYR A 301 30.82 4.78 30.28
C TYR A 301 30.82 4.58 28.75
N LYS A 302 31.95 4.15 28.16
CA LYS A 302 32.06 3.91 26.71
C LYS A 302 31.17 2.76 26.23
N GLU A 303 30.91 1.76 27.06
CA GLU A 303 29.96 0.69 26.79
C GLU A 303 28.51 1.19 26.84
N SER A 304 28.19 2.10 27.78
CA SER A 304 26.87 2.72 27.91
C SER A 304 26.56 3.73 26.80
N ALA A 305 27.51 4.61 26.48
CA ALA A 305 27.38 5.61 25.43
C ALA A 305 27.08 4.97 24.07
N LYS A 306 27.79 3.88 23.70
CA LYS A 306 27.53 3.12 22.47
C LYS A 306 26.08 2.65 22.29
N VAL A 307 25.36 2.35 23.37
CA VAL A 307 23.96 1.95 23.31
C VAL A 307 23.07 3.15 22.98
N ILE A 308 23.41 4.33 23.50
CA ILE A 308 22.69 5.58 23.21
C ILE A 308 23.03 6.10 21.81
N ASP A 309 24.28 5.97 21.36
CA ASP A 309 24.70 6.23 19.98
C ASP A 309 23.92 5.36 18.99
N ALA A 310 23.82 4.05 19.23
CA ALA A 310 23.05 3.13 18.38
C ALA A 310 21.54 3.45 18.35
N ILE A 311 20.97 3.93 19.46
CA ILE A 311 19.58 4.41 19.52
C ILE A 311 19.42 5.71 18.74
N PHE A 312 20.36 6.66 18.87
CA PHE A 312 20.39 7.89 18.10
C PHE A 312 20.50 7.62 16.59
N ASP A 313 21.37 6.71 16.17
CA ASP A 313 21.53 6.32 14.77
C ASP A 313 20.26 5.68 14.20
N SER A 314 19.61 4.80 14.99
CA SER A 314 18.34 4.16 14.60
C SER A 314 17.22 5.19 14.42
N ILE A 315 17.01 6.07 15.41
CA ILE A 315 16.03 7.16 15.33
C ILE A 315 16.39 8.12 14.17
N SER A 316 17.69 8.40 13.97
CA SER A 316 18.16 9.22 12.85
C SER A 316 17.87 8.59 11.49
N GLN A 317 17.90 7.26 11.36
CA GLN A 317 17.57 6.55 10.13
C GLN A 317 16.08 6.64 9.79
N ASP A 318 15.19 6.47 10.78
CA ASP A 318 13.74 6.67 10.59
C ASP A 318 13.40 8.10 10.18
N ILE A 319 14.06 9.08 10.81
CA ILE A 319 13.89 10.51 10.55
C ILE A 319 14.46 10.91 9.19
N LYS A 320 15.60 10.38 8.76
CA LYS A 320 16.14 10.61 7.40
C LYS A 320 15.26 9.96 6.32
N ASN A 321 14.44 8.97 6.66
CA ASN A 321 13.44 8.38 5.76
C ASN A 321 12.04 9.01 5.90
N LEU A 322 11.89 10.16 6.60
CA LEU A 322 10.59 10.81 6.84
C LEU A 322 9.73 10.95 5.58
N TRP A 323 10.33 11.33 4.45
CA TRP A 323 9.63 11.47 3.16
C TRP A 323 8.90 10.19 2.71
N TYR A 324 9.52 9.02 2.94
CA TYR A 324 8.94 7.71 2.63
C TYR A 324 7.87 7.27 3.66
N ASN A 325 7.99 7.78 4.89
CA ASN A 325 7.20 7.32 6.04
C ASN A 325 5.90 8.12 6.24
N ILE A 326 5.82 9.39 5.83
CA ILE A 326 4.65 10.24 6.04
C ILE A 326 3.45 9.85 5.15
N GLN A 327 2.30 9.72 5.79
CA GLN A 327 1.01 9.36 5.19
C GLN A 327 -0.09 10.42 5.43
N ARG A 328 0.08 11.32 6.41
CA ARG A 328 -0.92 12.35 6.77
C ARG A 328 -0.26 13.71 6.99
N PHE A 329 -1.01 14.76 6.67
CA PHE A 329 -0.55 16.14 6.81
C PHE A 329 -1.57 16.97 7.60
N CYS A 330 -1.12 17.87 8.47
CA CYS A 330 -2.01 18.70 9.30
C CYS A 330 -1.51 20.14 9.44
N CYS A 331 -2.41 21.13 9.39
CA CYS A 331 -2.11 22.50 9.80
C CYS A 331 -2.76 22.76 11.16
N VAL A 332 -1.93 22.81 12.22
CA VAL A 332 -2.40 23.08 13.60
C VAL A 332 -3.04 24.47 13.69
N LEU A 333 -2.43 25.45 13.00
CA LEU A 333 -2.85 26.86 12.95
C LEU A 333 -4.27 27.05 12.39
N CYS A 334 -4.73 26.14 11.54
CA CYS A 334 -6.04 26.18 10.90
C CYS A 334 -6.97 25.03 11.31
N GLN A 335 -6.52 24.13 12.20
CA GLN A 335 -7.22 22.90 12.61
C GLN A 335 -7.73 22.10 11.40
N LYS A 336 -6.81 21.76 10.47
CA LYS A 336 -7.13 21.07 9.21
C LYS A 336 -6.19 19.92 8.89
N ASN A 337 -6.75 18.78 8.53
CA ASN A 337 -6.02 17.62 8.03
C ASN A 337 -6.13 17.52 6.50
N PHE A 338 -5.14 16.90 5.89
CA PHE A 338 -5.05 16.68 4.45
C PHE A 338 -4.59 15.24 4.18
N GLU A 339 -5.33 14.55 3.33
CA GLU A 339 -5.02 13.19 2.85
C GLU A 339 -3.92 13.21 1.78
N PHE A 340 -3.80 14.32 1.03
CA PHE A 340 -2.88 14.46 -0.09
C PHE A 340 -1.85 15.58 0.17
N LYS A 341 -0.57 15.26 -0.06
CA LYS A 341 0.58 16.16 0.09
C LYS A 341 0.38 17.49 -0.66
N LEU A 342 -0.06 17.41 -1.92
CA LEU A 342 -0.35 18.57 -2.77
C LEU A 342 -1.39 19.52 -2.14
N GLU A 343 -2.49 18.99 -1.56
CA GLU A 343 -3.51 19.86 -0.95
C GLU A 343 -3.03 20.56 0.33
N PHE A 344 -2.14 19.92 1.09
CA PHE A 344 -1.46 20.54 2.23
C PHE A 344 -0.52 21.67 1.79
N ILE A 345 0.30 21.43 0.76
CA ILE A 345 1.22 22.43 0.22
C ILE A 345 0.45 23.60 -0.41
N MET A 346 -0.63 23.34 -1.15
CA MET A 346 -1.54 24.39 -1.65
C MET A 346 -2.17 25.19 -0.51
N HIS A 347 -2.58 24.55 0.59
CA HIS A 347 -3.07 25.26 1.78
C HIS A 347 -2.00 26.16 2.40
N ILE A 348 -0.77 25.66 2.56
CA ILE A 348 0.36 26.42 3.07
C ILE A 348 0.66 27.62 2.16
N ASN A 349 0.78 27.41 0.85
CA ASN A 349 1.06 28.48 -0.10
C ASN A 349 -0.02 29.58 -0.10
N THR A 350 -1.30 29.20 0.06
CA THR A 350 -2.43 30.14 0.03
C THR A 350 -2.79 30.79 1.37
N LYS A 351 -2.25 30.32 2.50
CA LYS A 351 -2.59 30.84 3.84
C LYS A 351 -1.41 31.20 4.74
N HIS A 352 -0.26 30.55 4.58
CA HIS A 352 0.88 30.63 5.51
C HIS A 352 2.21 31.04 4.85
N SER A 353 2.27 31.13 3.52
CA SER A 353 3.47 31.49 2.73
C SER A 353 4.19 32.75 3.21
N LYS A 354 3.46 33.77 3.66
CA LYS A 354 4.04 35.04 4.15
C LYS A 354 4.67 35.00 5.54
N ILE A 355 4.34 33.98 6.35
CA ILE A 355 4.79 33.83 7.75
C ILE A 355 5.64 32.58 7.96
N LEU A 356 6.10 31.97 6.85
CA LEU A 356 6.70 30.64 6.80
C LEU A 356 8.14 30.59 7.36
N SER A 357 8.75 31.75 7.61
CA SER A 357 9.96 31.90 8.44
C SER A 357 9.70 31.55 9.92
N ASP A 358 8.49 31.81 10.39
CA ASP A 358 8.12 31.80 11.80
C ASP A 358 7.34 30.52 12.16
N GLN A 359 7.34 29.53 11.25
CA GLN A 359 6.63 28.26 11.40
C GLN A 359 7.59 27.10 11.49
N ILE A 360 7.24 26.14 12.35
CA ILE A 360 7.95 24.88 12.53
C ILE A 360 7.15 23.78 11.83
N PHE A 361 7.82 23.02 10.96
CA PHE A 361 7.35 21.69 10.59
C PHE A 361 7.82 20.68 11.64
N ASP A 362 6.90 19.92 12.20
CA ASP A 362 7.22 18.80 13.09
C ASP A 362 6.38 17.57 12.71
N PHE A 363 6.74 16.41 13.24
CA PHE A 363 6.17 15.12 12.85
C PHE A 363 6.16 14.13 14.01
N CYS A 364 5.43 13.04 13.84
CA CYS A 364 5.46 11.89 14.73
C CYS A 364 5.62 10.61 13.92
N ILE A 365 6.65 9.82 14.25
CA ILE A 365 7.01 8.57 13.56
C ILE A 365 5.86 7.53 13.71
N PRO A 366 5.38 7.15 14.92
CA PRO A 366 4.21 6.29 15.09
C PRO A 366 2.97 6.73 14.32
N CYS A 367 2.65 8.03 14.32
CA CYS A 367 1.45 8.53 13.66
C CYS A 367 1.58 8.70 12.14
N THR A 368 2.79 8.53 11.57
CA THR A 368 3.12 8.82 10.16
C THR A 368 2.57 10.16 9.69
N THR A 369 2.56 11.15 10.60
CA THR A 369 1.89 12.45 10.43
C THR A 369 2.88 13.59 10.55
N LEU A 370 2.82 14.54 9.62
CA LEU A 370 3.61 15.78 9.58
C LEU A 370 2.68 16.98 9.72
N TRP A 371 3.08 18.00 10.48
CA TRP A 371 2.25 19.19 10.70
C TRP A 371 3.02 20.51 10.72
N LEU A 372 2.28 21.60 10.49
CA LEU A 372 2.73 22.99 10.61
C LEU A 372 2.23 23.63 11.92
N SER A 373 3.12 24.18 12.73
CA SER A 373 2.80 24.85 14.03
C SER A 373 3.73 26.03 14.35
N GLN A 374 3.25 26.98 15.17
CA GLN A 374 4.01 28.14 15.69
C GLN A 374 4.80 27.83 16.98
N LYS A 375 4.59 26.65 17.58
CA LYS A 375 5.14 26.25 18.88
C LYS A 375 5.32 24.73 18.91
N ASP A 376 5.90 24.21 19.99
CA ASP A 376 5.89 22.77 20.26
C ASP A 376 4.46 22.27 20.52
N SER A 377 3.90 21.56 19.54
CA SER A 377 2.62 20.84 19.66
C SER A 377 2.80 19.32 19.73
N TYR A 378 4.03 18.80 19.85
CA TYR A 378 4.28 17.36 19.97
C TYR A 378 3.64 16.77 21.24
N THR A 379 3.74 17.49 22.36
CA THR A 379 3.13 17.10 23.64
C THR A 379 1.60 17.14 23.63
N GLU A 380 1.02 18.03 22.81
CA GLU A 380 -0.42 18.10 22.57
C GLU A 380 -0.86 16.91 21.69
N HIS A 381 -0.11 16.61 20.62
CA HIS A 381 -0.32 15.47 19.73
C HIS A 381 -0.24 14.11 20.45
N CYS A 382 0.75 13.90 21.34
CA CYS A 382 0.85 12.67 22.13
C CYS A 382 -0.37 12.41 23.03
N ASN A 383 -1.18 13.44 23.30
CA ASN A 383 -2.40 13.28 24.08
C ASN A 383 -3.61 12.81 23.28
N ASP A 384 -3.53 12.80 21.95
CA ASP A 384 -4.63 12.37 21.08
C ASP A 384 -4.92 10.85 21.17
N ILE A 385 -6.17 10.50 20.87
CA ILE A 385 -6.68 9.13 20.91
C ILE A 385 -6.08 8.28 19.80
N LEU A 386 -5.82 8.83 18.60
CA LEU A 386 -5.18 8.07 17.53
C LEU A 386 -3.73 7.72 17.88
N HIS A 387 -2.97 8.69 18.40
CA HIS A 387 -1.58 8.47 18.82
C HIS A 387 -1.50 7.36 19.88
N LYS A 388 -2.34 7.44 20.91
CA LYS A 388 -2.45 6.42 21.97
C LYS A 388 -2.95 5.06 21.46
N TYR A 389 -3.73 5.04 20.37
CA TYR A 389 -4.14 3.80 19.70
C TYR A 389 -2.96 3.17 18.93
N LEU A 390 -2.29 3.92 18.05
CA LEU A 390 -1.20 3.43 17.21
C LEU A 390 -0.01 2.93 18.02
N LEU A 391 0.34 3.61 19.12
CA LEU A 391 1.36 3.13 20.07
C LEU A 391 1.01 1.80 20.74
N LYS A 392 -0.29 1.48 20.86
CA LYS A 392 -0.79 0.27 21.53
C LYS A 392 -1.02 -0.90 20.57
N SER A 393 -1.48 -0.63 19.34
CA SER A 393 -1.70 -1.65 18.31
C SER A 393 -0.45 -1.95 17.48
N GLN A 394 0.46 -0.99 17.36
CA GLN A 394 1.65 -1.04 16.49
C GLN A 394 1.33 -1.11 14.97
N ASP A 395 0.10 -0.76 14.56
CA ASP A 395 -0.38 -0.75 13.15
C ASP A 395 0.40 0.21 12.20
N PHE A 396 1.41 0.93 12.71
CA PHE A 396 2.32 1.78 11.94
C PHE A 396 3.61 1.06 11.51
N MET A 397 3.87 -0.13 12.07
CA MET A 397 4.92 -1.03 11.59
C MET A 397 4.54 -1.60 10.21
N ILE A 398 5.53 -2.08 9.48
CA ILE A 398 5.32 -2.89 8.28
C ILE A 398 5.23 -4.36 8.72
N GLU A 399 4.34 -5.12 8.09
CA GLU A 399 4.21 -6.57 8.32
C GLU A 399 5.51 -7.30 7.94
N ASP A 400 5.79 -8.42 8.59
CA ASP A 400 6.96 -9.24 8.29
C ASP A 400 6.95 -9.76 6.84
N PHE A 401 8.14 -9.83 6.24
CA PHE A 401 8.34 -10.31 4.87
C PHE A 401 7.71 -11.71 4.66
N PRO A 402 6.75 -11.91 3.73
CA PRO A 402 5.97 -13.14 3.64
C PRO A 402 6.80 -14.42 3.41
N ASP A 403 6.52 -15.51 4.13
CA ASP A 403 7.27 -16.77 3.98
C ASP A 403 7.14 -17.39 2.59
N ASP A 404 5.97 -17.31 1.95
CA ASP A 404 5.77 -17.70 0.55
C ASP A 404 6.72 -16.93 -0.41
N MET A 405 7.02 -15.66 -0.08
CA MET A 405 7.96 -14.83 -0.84
C MET A 405 9.41 -15.23 -0.53
N LYS A 406 9.74 -15.61 0.71
CA LYS A 406 11.06 -16.18 1.05
C LYS A 406 11.32 -17.46 0.26
N GLN A 407 10.37 -18.39 0.25
CA GLN A 407 10.47 -19.64 -0.50
C GLN A 407 10.56 -19.39 -2.02
N MET A 408 9.77 -18.46 -2.56
CA MET A 408 9.86 -18.10 -3.97
C MET A 408 11.26 -17.63 -4.37
N LEU A 409 11.94 -16.85 -3.52
CA LEU A 409 13.28 -16.33 -3.80
C LEU A 409 14.38 -17.38 -3.75
N THR A 410 14.18 -18.53 -3.09
CA THR A 410 15.15 -19.64 -3.12
C THR A 410 14.93 -20.60 -4.29
N GLN A 411 13.84 -20.45 -5.07
CA GLN A 411 13.44 -21.35 -6.16
C GLN A 411 13.26 -20.59 -7.51
N ILE A 412 14.01 -19.49 -7.70
CA ILE A 412 13.80 -18.53 -8.81
C ILE A 412 13.82 -19.17 -10.19
N ASP A 413 14.82 -19.97 -10.55
CA ASP A 413 14.94 -20.46 -11.93
C ASP A 413 13.83 -21.44 -12.30
N GLU A 414 13.46 -22.35 -11.38
CA GLU A 414 12.30 -23.26 -11.53
C GLU A 414 11.00 -22.47 -11.67
N ILE A 415 10.76 -21.50 -10.79
CA ILE A 415 9.53 -20.67 -10.81
C ILE A 415 9.49 -19.79 -12.07
N SER A 416 10.62 -19.22 -12.48
CA SER A 416 10.75 -18.42 -13.69
C SER A 416 10.37 -19.22 -14.94
N ASP A 417 10.87 -20.44 -15.07
CA ASP A 417 10.56 -21.30 -16.21
C ASP A 417 9.11 -21.82 -16.18
N ILE A 418 8.56 -22.14 -15.01
CA ILE A 418 7.14 -22.52 -14.86
C ILE A 418 6.23 -21.34 -15.28
N LEU A 419 6.49 -20.13 -14.78
CA LEU A 419 5.71 -18.94 -15.14
C LEU A 419 5.82 -18.62 -16.64
N PHE A 420 7.02 -18.75 -17.21
CA PHE A 420 7.25 -18.55 -18.63
C PHE A 420 6.46 -19.56 -19.48
N GLN A 421 6.55 -20.86 -19.17
CA GLN A 421 5.81 -21.92 -19.87
C GLN A 421 4.29 -21.69 -19.84
N GLN A 422 3.73 -21.30 -18.68
CA GLN A 422 2.30 -20.97 -18.56
C GLN A 422 1.84 -19.88 -19.52
N THR A 423 2.69 -18.89 -19.81
CA THR A 423 2.36 -17.79 -20.74
C THR A 423 2.42 -18.20 -22.21
N GLN A 424 3.15 -19.27 -22.56
CA GLN A 424 3.24 -19.75 -23.95
C GLN A 424 1.96 -20.46 -24.43
N VAL A 425 1.19 -21.04 -23.51
CA VAL A 425 -0.11 -21.67 -23.82
C VAL A 425 -1.07 -20.65 -24.42
N LEU A 426 -1.08 -19.42 -23.90
CA LEU A 426 -1.98 -18.35 -24.35
C LEU A 426 -1.61 -17.72 -25.70
N LEU A 427 -0.31 -17.64 -26.04
CA LEU A 427 0.11 -17.05 -27.32
C LEU A 427 -0.35 -17.87 -28.54
N ASN A 428 -0.81 -19.11 -28.31
CA ASN A 428 -1.36 -20.00 -29.32
C ASN A 428 -2.89 -20.21 -29.18
N ASP A 429 -3.58 -19.44 -28.32
CA ASP A 429 -5.04 -19.54 -28.19
C ASP A 429 -5.78 -18.74 -29.27
N ASN A 430 -6.79 -19.38 -29.88
CA ASN A 430 -7.73 -18.71 -30.79
C ASN A 430 -8.91 -18.08 -30.03
N ILE A 431 -9.03 -18.33 -28.73
CA ILE A 431 -10.14 -17.88 -27.88
C ILE A 431 -10.19 -16.36 -27.82
N SER A 432 -9.02 -15.73 -27.71
CA SER A 432 -8.87 -14.29 -27.68
C SER A 432 -9.37 -13.64 -28.99
N GLN A 433 -9.22 -14.31 -30.13
CA GLN A 433 -9.78 -13.87 -31.43
C GLN A 433 -11.27 -14.17 -31.57
N GLU A 434 -11.76 -15.30 -31.05
CA GLU A 434 -13.19 -15.64 -31.02
C GLU A 434 -13.99 -14.58 -30.26
N VAL A 435 -13.55 -14.25 -29.04
CA VAL A 435 -14.17 -13.22 -28.18
C VAL A 435 -14.18 -11.85 -28.87
N LYS A 436 -13.06 -11.47 -29.51
CA LYS A 436 -12.97 -10.23 -30.29
C LYS A 436 -13.92 -10.23 -31.48
N GLN A 437 -14.04 -11.35 -32.22
CA GLN A 437 -14.92 -11.43 -33.39
C GLN A 437 -16.41 -11.44 -33.01
N SER A 438 -16.76 -12.10 -31.92
CA SER A 438 -18.08 -12.02 -31.29
C SER A 438 -18.42 -10.56 -30.94
N LEU A 439 -17.52 -9.86 -30.24
CA LEU A 439 -17.74 -8.48 -29.79
C LEU A 439 -17.87 -7.48 -30.96
N GLU A 440 -17.11 -7.65 -32.04
CA GLU A 440 -17.32 -6.91 -33.29
C GLU A 440 -18.73 -7.18 -33.86
N ASN A 441 -19.10 -8.45 -34.01
CA ASN A 441 -20.39 -8.85 -34.57
C ASN A 441 -21.57 -8.31 -33.73
N SER A 442 -21.43 -8.32 -32.40
CA SER A 442 -22.40 -7.76 -31.45
C SER A 442 -22.79 -6.32 -31.76
N VAL A 443 -21.83 -5.48 -32.18
CA VAL A 443 -22.06 -4.03 -32.34
C VAL A 443 -22.08 -3.56 -33.80
N ARG A 444 -21.70 -4.41 -34.77
CA ARG A 444 -21.57 -4.09 -36.20
C ARG A 444 -22.84 -3.53 -36.86
N LEU A 445 -24.03 -3.84 -36.34
CA LEU A 445 -25.30 -3.24 -36.81
C LEU A 445 -25.41 -1.74 -36.54
N TYR A 446 -24.70 -1.24 -35.53
CA TYR A 446 -24.66 0.19 -35.16
C TYR A 446 -23.35 0.85 -35.61
N PHE A 447 -22.28 0.08 -35.75
CA PHE A 447 -20.95 0.52 -36.15
C PHE A 447 -20.45 -0.34 -37.32
N PRO A 448 -20.85 -0.07 -38.58
CA PRO A 448 -20.54 -0.94 -39.72
C PRO A 448 -19.05 -1.14 -39.99
N THR A 449 -18.22 -0.14 -39.63
CA THR A 449 -16.76 -0.17 -39.77
C THR A 449 -16.02 -0.69 -38.53
N VAL A 450 -16.73 -1.17 -37.50
CA VAL A 450 -16.13 -1.54 -36.20
C VAL A 450 -15.01 -2.57 -36.32
N LYS A 451 -13.94 -2.35 -35.55
CA LYS A 451 -12.76 -3.20 -35.50
C LYS A 451 -12.24 -3.37 -34.09
N GLY A 452 -12.07 -4.63 -33.67
CA GLY A 452 -11.51 -4.97 -32.37
C GLY A 452 -9.99 -5.06 -32.41
N PHE A 453 -9.34 -4.46 -31.41
CA PHE A 453 -7.90 -4.57 -31.19
C PHE A 453 -7.64 -5.11 -29.79
N ILE A 454 -7.16 -6.36 -29.73
CA ILE A 454 -6.80 -7.02 -28.47
C ILE A 454 -5.51 -6.40 -27.96
N PHE A 455 -5.47 -6.04 -26.68
CA PHE A 455 -4.28 -5.48 -26.03
C PHE A 455 -3.96 -6.20 -24.71
N GLY A 456 -3.10 -5.60 -23.89
CA GLY A 456 -2.85 -6.01 -22.52
C GLY A 456 -2.09 -7.31 -22.39
N SER A 457 -2.39 -8.05 -21.31
CA SER A 457 -1.48 -9.09 -20.80
C SER A 457 -1.34 -10.30 -21.73
N ARG A 458 -2.42 -10.66 -22.45
CA ARG A 458 -2.43 -11.81 -23.35
C ARG A 458 -1.51 -11.60 -24.55
N VAL A 459 -1.58 -10.46 -25.23
CA VAL A 459 -0.79 -10.21 -26.45
C VAL A 459 0.69 -9.90 -26.15
N ASN A 460 0.97 -9.25 -25.02
CA ASN A 460 2.35 -8.89 -24.65
C ASN A 460 3.17 -10.03 -24.02
N GLY A 461 2.58 -11.22 -23.88
CA GLY A 461 3.25 -12.43 -23.39
C GLY A 461 3.38 -12.52 -21.87
N LEU A 462 2.62 -11.71 -21.13
CA LEU A 462 2.67 -11.64 -19.65
C LEU A 462 1.40 -12.17 -18.97
N GLY A 463 0.42 -12.66 -19.73
CA GLY A 463 -0.85 -13.20 -19.24
C GLY A 463 -0.75 -14.65 -18.75
N PHE A 464 -1.65 -15.02 -17.85
CA PHE A 464 -1.86 -16.40 -17.40
C PHE A 464 -3.25 -16.88 -17.87
N PRO A 465 -3.55 -18.19 -17.94
CA PRO A 465 -4.80 -18.70 -18.54
C PRO A 465 -6.10 -18.01 -18.11
N ASN A 466 -6.17 -17.53 -16.86
CA ASN A 466 -7.32 -16.86 -16.26
C ASN A 466 -7.29 -15.31 -16.37
N SER A 467 -6.31 -14.72 -17.08
CA SER A 467 -6.23 -13.27 -17.29
C SER A 467 -7.33 -12.78 -18.23
N ASP A 468 -7.89 -11.61 -17.91
CA ASP A 468 -8.87 -10.87 -18.70
C ASP A 468 -8.42 -10.70 -20.17
N ILE A 469 -9.40 -10.59 -21.08
CA ILE A 469 -9.17 -10.24 -22.49
C ILE A 469 -9.45 -8.74 -22.66
N ASP A 470 -8.38 -7.94 -22.73
CA ASP A 470 -8.44 -6.50 -22.94
C ASP A 470 -8.70 -6.19 -24.43
N ILE A 471 -9.77 -5.44 -24.76
CA ILE A 471 -10.15 -5.11 -26.15
C ILE A 471 -10.47 -3.62 -26.30
N TYR A 472 -9.79 -2.96 -27.24
CA TYR A 472 -10.18 -1.65 -27.76
C TYR A 472 -11.12 -1.84 -28.96
N LEU A 473 -12.32 -1.28 -28.90
CA LEU A 473 -13.25 -1.20 -30.03
C LEU A 473 -13.09 0.16 -30.71
N ASP A 474 -12.41 0.15 -31.85
CA ASP A 474 -12.45 1.25 -32.80
C ASP A 474 -13.80 1.22 -33.51
N CYS A 475 -14.64 2.20 -33.20
CA CYS A 475 -16.03 2.26 -33.67
C CYS A 475 -16.16 2.83 -35.09
N GLU A 476 -15.12 3.53 -35.57
CA GLU A 476 -15.15 4.28 -36.85
C GLU A 476 -14.08 3.81 -37.84
N ASN A 477 -13.11 2.98 -37.40
CA ASN A 477 -11.88 2.61 -38.11
C ASN A 477 -10.93 3.81 -38.32
N THR A 478 -10.76 4.63 -37.27
CA THR A 478 -9.89 5.82 -37.23
C THR A 478 -8.53 5.58 -36.56
N TYR A 479 -8.29 4.40 -35.97
CA TYR A 479 -7.03 4.05 -35.32
C TYR A 479 -5.80 4.17 -36.24
N GLY A 480 -4.85 5.01 -35.81
CA GLY A 480 -3.62 5.32 -36.56
C GLY A 480 -3.72 6.57 -37.46
N GLN A 481 -4.85 7.26 -37.47
CA GLN A 481 -4.99 8.59 -38.07
C GLN A 481 -4.62 9.68 -37.04
N ASP A 482 -3.85 10.70 -37.42
CA ASP A 482 -3.58 11.87 -36.54
C ASP A 482 -4.78 12.81 -36.50
N THR A 483 -5.83 12.36 -35.81
CA THR A 483 -6.98 13.18 -35.47
C THR A 483 -6.66 14.00 -34.24
N LEU A 484 -6.46 15.32 -34.43
CA LEU A 484 -6.15 16.30 -33.38
C LEU A 484 -7.38 16.50 -32.45
N HIS A 485 -7.58 15.55 -31.53
CA HIS A 485 -8.77 15.39 -30.70
C HIS A 485 -8.71 16.17 -29.37
N ASP A 486 -8.67 17.50 -29.42
CA ASP A 486 -8.81 18.39 -28.23
C ASP A 486 -10.13 19.23 -28.28
N ASN A 487 -11.11 18.71 -29.01
CA ASN A 487 -12.45 19.27 -29.14
C ASN A 487 -13.46 18.48 -28.31
N GLN A 488 -14.25 19.21 -27.54
CA GLN A 488 -15.22 18.75 -26.54
C GLN A 488 -16.33 17.86 -27.14
N ASP A 489 -16.55 17.96 -28.45
CA ASP A 489 -17.47 17.15 -29.24
C ASP A 489 -17.00 15.68 -29.33
N ASN A 490 -15.69 15.43 -29.35
CA ASN A 490 -15.14 14.07 -29.47
C ASN A 490 -15.20 13.30 -28.15
N ASP A 491 -15.00 13.95 -27.00
CA ASP A 491 -15.30 13.36 -25.69
C ASP A 491 -16.78 12.96 -25.60
N THR A 492 -17.67 13.82 -26.14
CA THR A 492 -19.11 13.58 -26.19
C THR A 492 -19.45 12.41 -27.13
N LEU A 493 -18.76 12.29 -28.26
CA LEU A 493 -18.88 11.18 -29.22
C LEU A 493 -18.40 9.85 -28.61
N ALA A 494 -17.21 9.82 -28.00
CA ALA A 494 -16.67 8.63 -27.34
C ALA A 494 -17.56 8.15 -26.17
N GLN A 495 -18.12 9.09 -25.38
CA GLN A 495 -19.11 8.77 -24.35
C GLN A 495 -20.43 8.25 -24.95
N THR A 496 -20.86 8.77 -26.10
CA THR A 496 -22.04 8.28 -26.82
C THR A 496 -21.83 6.87 -27.35
N HIS A 497 -20.67 6.58 -27.94
CA HIS A 497 -20.30 5.23 -28.40
C HIS A 497 -20.23 4.25 -27.22
N PHE A 498 -19.57 4.62 -26.12
CA PHE A 498 -19.52 3.83 -24.89
C PHE A 498 -20.92 3.50 -24.35
N MET A 499 -21.81 4.49 -24.30
CA MET A 499 -23.19 4.31 -23.81
C MET A 499 -24.07 3.48 -24.75
N LEU A 500 -23.86 3.56 -26.07
CA LEU A 500 -24.55 2.73 -27.06
C LEU A 500 -24.06 1.28 -27.02
N ILE A 501 -22.75 1.05 -26.97
CA ILE A 501 -22.14 -0.28 -26.84
C ILE A 501 -22.59 -0.95 -25.53
N LYS A 502 -22.59 -0.21 -24.41
CA LYS A 502 -23.19 -0.62 -23.14
C LYS A 502 -24.64 -1.08 -23.29
N LYS A 503 -25.49 -0.33 -24.02
CA LYS A 503 -26.89 -0.72 -24.26
C LYS A 503 -26.99 -2.02 -25.07
N ILE A 504 -26.25 -2.13 -26.17
CA ILE A 504 -26.24 -3.32 -27.04
C ILE A 504 -25.86 -4.58 -26.24
N LEU A 505 -24.82 -4.48 -25.42
CA LEU A 505 -24.36 -5.59 -24.57
C LEU A 505 -25.30 -5.89 -23.39
N GLN A 506 -26.12 -4.92 -22.95
CA GLN A 506 -27.22 -5.16 -22.00
C GLN A 506 -28.40 -5.90 -22.63
N GLU A 507 -28.59 -5.81 -23.95
CA GLU A 507 -29.65 -6.50 -24.69
C GLU A 507 -29.22 -7.93 -25.08
N GLN A 508 -27.96 -8.13 -25.45
CA GLN A 508 -27.38 -9.43 -25.88
C GLN A 508 -27.02 -10.40 -24.73
N LYS A 509 -27.95 -10.55 -23.77
CA LYS A 509 -27.79 -11.37 -22.55
C LYS A 509 -27.58 -12.87 -22.78
N GLY A 510 -27.73 -13.38 -24.00
CA GLY A 510 -27.40 -14.77 -24.34
C GLY A 510 -25.91 -15.03 -24.37
N GLU A 511 -25.12 -14.04 -24.81
CA GLU A 511 -23.69 -14.18 -25.10
C GLU A 511 -22.81 -13.44 -24.08
N TRP A 512 -23.29 -12.29 -23.59
CA TRP A 512 -22.54 -11.41 -22.68
C TRP A 512 -23.19 -11.30 -21.30
N GLU A 513 -22.35 -11.08 -20.28
CA GLU A 513 -22.79 -10.62 -18.95
C GLU A 513 -21.98 -9.39 -18.53
N ILE A 514 -22.62 -8.24 -18.30
CA ILE A 514 -21.92 -7.07 -17.77
C ILE A 514 -21.73 -7.22 -16.25
N LYS A 515 -20.49 -7.40 -15.81
CA LYS A 515 -20.13 -7.50 -14.38
C LYS A 515 -19.99 -6.13 -13.72
N LYS A 516 -19.40 -5.16 -14.42
CA LYS A 516 -19.13 -3.82 -13.88
C LYS A 516 -18.95 -2.81 -15.02
N ILE A 517 -19.28 -1.55 -14.75
CA ILE A 517 -19.03 -0.44 -15.67
C ILE A 517 -18.22 0.61 -14.91
N VAL A 518 -17.17 1.14 -15.53
CA VAL A 518 -16.20 2.08 -14.93
C VAL A 518 -16.24 3.42 -15.66
N GLU A 519 -17.43 4.03 -15.70
CA GLU A 519 -17.71 5.30 -16.40
C GLU A 519 -16.86 6.51 -15.96
N LYS A 520 -16.31 6.49 -14.74
CA LYS A 520 -15.61 7.63 -14.11
C LYS A 520 -14.09 7.46 -14.04
N ALA A 521 -13.53 6.56 -14.85
CA ALA A 521 -12.10 6.48 -15.11
C ALA A 521 -11.71 7.38 -16.29
N LYS A 522 -10.40 7.67 -16.45
CA LYS A 522 -9.87 8.42 -17.61
C LYS A 522 -10.22 7.73 -18.93
N VAL A 523 -10.10 6.41 -18.96
CA VAL A 523 -10.59 5.54 -20.02
C VAL A 523 -11.79 4.78 -19.44
N PRO A 524 -13.03 5.07 -19.88
CA PRO A 524 -14.20 4.29 -19.48
C PRO A 524 -14.08 2.83 -19.94
N ILE A 525 -14.36 1.89 -19.04
CA ILE A 525 -14.26 0.44 -19.32
C ILE A 525 -15.58 -0.26 -18.98
N ILE A 526 -16.02 -1.15 -19.86
CA ILE A 526 -17.08 -2.13 -19.60
C ILE A 526 -16.42 -3.47 -19.27
N LYS A 527 -16.58 -3.96 -18.03
CA LYS A 527 -16.12 -5.30 -17.64
C LYS A 527 -17.21 -6.33 -17.90
N LEU A 528 -16.92 -7.28 -18.79
CA LEU A 528 -17.82 -8.34 -19.27
C LEU A 528 -17.36 -9.71 -18.79
N ILE A 529 -18.26 -10.69 -18.84
CA ILE A 529 -17.90 -12.10 -19.09
C ILE A 529 -18.47 -12.53 -20.44
N TYR A 530 -17.65 -13.23 -21.23
CA TYR A 530 -18.10 -13.99 -22.40
C TYR A 530 -18.65 -15.35 -21.96
N LYS A 531 -19.96 -15.58 -22.13
CA LYS A 531 -20.64 -16.69 -21.45
C LYS A 531 -20.25 -18.08 -21.94
N ARG A 532 -19.73 -18.22 -23.15
CA ARG A 532 -19.38 -19.51 -23.76
C ARG A 532 -18.24 -20.24 -23.04
N ASN A 533 -17.31 -19.50 -22.45
CA ASN A 533 -16.13 -20.03 -21.76
C ASN A 533 -15.88 -19.42 -20.37
N GLY A 534 -16.65 -18.39 -19.95
CA GLY A 534 -16.55 -17.79 -18.62
C GLY A 534 -15.37 -16.82 -18.43
N LEU A 535 -14.68 -16.44 -19.51
CA LEU A 535 -13.57 -15.48 -19.44
C LEU A 535 -14.08 -14.04 -19.25
N HIS A 536 -13.35 -13.26 -18.45
CA HIS A 536 -13.58 -11.82 -18.31
C HIS A 536 -12.99 -11.06 -19.49
N CYS A 537 -13.64 -9.96 -19.87
CA CYS A 537 -13.18 -9.09 -20.95
C CYS A 537 -13.35 -7.63 -20.57
N ASP A 538 -12.34 -6.81 -20.83
CA ASP A 538 -12.36 -5.37 -20.56
C ASP A 538 -12.43 -4.60 -21.87
N VAL A 539 -13.58 -3.96 -22.10
CA VAL A 539 -13.88 -3.24 -23.35
C VAL A 539 -13.68 -1.74 -23.14
N SER A 540 -12.77 -1.17 -23.93
CA SER A 540 -12.50 0.27 -24.06
C SER A 540 -12.96 0.78 -25.43
N THR A 541 -13.40 2.04 -25.49
CA THR A 541 -13.84 2.70 -26.73
C THR A 541 -13.16 4.07 -26.93
N THR A 542 -12.08 4.36 -26.19
CA THR A 542 -11.51 5.73 -26.10
C THR A 542 -10.40 5.99 -27.12
N ASN A 543 -9.33 5.19 -27.11
CA ASN A 543 -8.24 5.30 -28.08
C ASN A 543 -7.37 4.03 -28.11
N GLY A 544 -6.46 3.95 -29.10
CA GLY A 544 -5.55 2.84 -29.31
C GLY A 544 -4.22 2.89 -28.54
N LEU A 545 -3.99 3.84 -27.62
CA LEU A 545 -2.70 3.95 -26.91
C LEU A 545 -2.34 2.68 -26.13
N SER A 546 -3.34 2.04 -25.51
CA SER A 546 -3.16 0.78 -24.80
C SER A 546 -2.76 -0.38 -25.73
N VAL A 547 -3.11 -0.31 -27.02
CA VAL A 547 -2.70 -1.28 -28.03
C VAL A 547 -1.23 -1.08 -28.37
N GLU A 548 -0.77 0.15 -28.64
CA GLU A 548 0.65 0.43 -28.93
C GLU A 548 1.55 0.13 -27.74
N ASN A 549 1.17 0.55 -26.53
CA ASN A 549 1.92 0.22 -25.31
C ASN A 549 2.03 -1.30 -25.07
N SER A 550 1.03 -2.07 -25.52
CA SER A 550 1.10 -3.55 -25.48
C SER A 550 2.03 -4.13 -26.54
N LYS A 551 2.10 -3.54 -27.75
CA LYS A 551 3.09 -3.91 -28.78
C LYS A 551 4.51 -3.57 -28.34
N LEU A 552 4.73 -2.43 -27.70
CA LEU A 552 6.05 -1.98 -27.24
C LEU A 552 6.59 -2.84 -26.09
N ILE A 553 5.75 -3.20 -25.11
CA ILE A 553 6.15 -4.20 -24.09
C ILE A 553 6.44 -5.55 -24.76
N ARG A 554 5.68 -5.92 -25.81
CA ARG A 554 5.93 -7.18 -26.53
C ARG A 554 7.25 -7.18 -27.28
N SER A 555 7.63 -6.09 -27.96
CA SER A 555 8.89 -6.03 -28.70
C SER A 555 10.10 -6.04 -27.77
N PHE A 556 10.05 -5.37 -26.61
CA PHE A 556 11.08 -5.50 -25.57
C PHE A 556 11.16 -6.93 -24.98
N ASN A 557 10.02 -7.62 -24.83
CA ASN A 557 9.97 -9.01 -24.35
C ASN A 557 10.56 -10.02 -25.36
N ASP A 558 10.42 -9.75 -26.66
CA ASP A 558 10.91 -10.63 -27.72
C ASP A 558 12.38 -10.32 -28.10
N ALA A 559 12.85 -9.06 -27.98
CA ALA A 559 14.23 -8.66 -28.25
C ALA A 559 15.23 -9.05 -27.14
N TYR A 560 14.76 -9.26 -25.90
CA TYR A 560 15.58 -9.78 -24.80
C TYR A 560 14.76 -10.70 -23.89
N LEU A 561 14.84 -12.01 -24.12
CA LEU A 561 14.05 -13.03 -23.43
C LEU A 561 14.10 -12.96 -21.89
N PRO A 562 15.24 -12.66 -21.23
CA PRO A 562 15.29 -12.47 -19.78
C PRO A 562 14.40 -11.32 -19.27
N CYS A 563 14.06 -10.31 -20.10
CA CYS A 563 13.09 -9.27 -19.75
C CYS A 563 11.72 -9.88 -19.42
N ARG A 564 11.18 -10.72 -20.32
CA ARG A 564 9.87 -11.36 -20.15
C ARG A 564 9.84 -12.26 -18.90
N LYS A 565 10.90 -13.05 -18.68
CA LYS A 565 11.07 -13.87 -17.46
C LYS A 565 11.09 -13.00 -16.20
N LEU A 566 11.90 -11.93 -16.19
CA LEU A 566 12.03 -11.02 -15.05
C LEU A 566 10.71 -10.30 -14.70
N ILE A 567 9.94 -9.85 -15.70
CA ILE A 567 8.61 -9.25 -15.46
C ILE A 567 7.65 -10.28 -14.83
N LEU A 568 7.66 -11.53 -15.29
CA LEU A 568 6.80 -12.59 -14.73
C LEU A 568 7.16 -12.88 -13.27
N VAL A 569 8.45 -12.99 -12.95
CA VAL A 569 8.91 -13.20 -11.57
C VAL A 569 8.59 -11.99 -10.69
N ILE A 570 8.81 -10.75 -11.13
CA ILE A 570 8.44 -9.54 -10.37
C ILE A 570 6.91 -9.42 -10.18
N LYS A 571 6.09 -9.78 -11.17
CA LYS A 571 4.62 -9.86 -11.02
C LYS A 571 4.22 -10.90 -9.97
N LYS A 572 4.85 -12.07 -9.97
CA LYS A 572 4.55 -13.15 -9.02
C LYS A 572 5.03 -12.82 -7.60
N TRP A 573 6.20 -12.19 -7.46
CA TRP A 573 6.72 -11.64 -6.21
C TRP A 573 5.74 -10.59 -5.66
N PHE A 574 5.36 -9.59 -6.45
CA PHE A 574 4.44 -8.55 -6.02
C PHE A 574 3.06 -9.10 -5.59
N SER A 575 2.61 -10.22 -6.16
CA SER A 575 1.34 -10.87 -5.78
C SER A 575 1.28 -11.43 -4.35
N TYR A 576 2.43 -11.56 -3.67
CA TYR A 576 2.51 -12.00 -2.28
C TYR A 576 2.54 -10.83 -1.26
N ILE A 577 2.65 -9.57 -1.71
CA ILE A 577 2.68 -8.42 -0.79
C ILE A 577 1.25 -8.14 -0.30
N ASN A 578 1.02 -8.26 1.01
CA ASN A 578 -0.26 -7.98 1.65
C ASN A 578 -0.57 -6.46 1.72
N LEU A 579 -0.78 -5.85 0.56
CA LEU A 579 -1.09 -4.43 0.45
C LEU A 579 -2.59 -4.16 0.62
N PRO A 580 -2.98 -2.97 1.11
CA PRO A 580 -4.37 -2.52 1.03
C PRO A 580 -4.91 -2.59 -0.41
N GLU A 581 -6.22 -2.84 -0.56
CA GLU A 581 -6.94 -3.07 -1.85
C GLU A 581 -6.77 -1.99 -2.94
N LYS A 582 -6.06 -0.90 -2.66
CA LYS A 582 -5.82 0.25 -3.55
C LYS A 582 -4.35 0.65 -3.55
N HIS A 583 -3.44 -0.32 -3.66
CA HIS A 583 -2.00 -0.08 -3.74
C HIS A 583 -1.54 0.76 -4.94
N GLY A 584 -2.33 0.84 -6.02
CA GLY A 584 -2.06 1.71 -7.17
C GLY A 584 -0.96 1.22 -8.14
N LEU A 585 -0.06 0.34 -7.70
CA LEU A 585 0.88 -0.37 -8.57
C LEU A 585 0.14 -1.43 -9.42
N THR A 586 0.10 -1.23 -10.74
CA THR A 586 -0.53 -2.16 -11.69
C THR A 586 0.49 -3.12 -12.30
N SER A 587 0.04 -4.25 -12.86
CA SER A 587 0.93 -5.14 -13.65
C SER A 587 1.62 -4.43 -14.83
N TYR A 588 0.99 -3.37 -15.36
CA TYR A 588 1.54 -2.52 -16.41
C TYR A 588 2.68 -1.64 -15.87
N ALA A 589 2.49 -1.01 -14.71
CA ALA A 589 3.56 -0.27 -14.03
C ALA A 589 4.74 -1.20 -13.63
N LEU A 590 4.48 -2.40 -13.12
CA LEU A 590 5.52 -3.39 -12.79
C LEU A 590 6.36 -3.79 -14.01
N ALA A 591 5.74 -3.95 -15.19
CA ALA A 591 6.48 -4.20 -16.43
C ALA A 591 7.42 -3.04 -16.78
N TRP A 592 6.96 -1.79 -16.64
CA TRP A 592 7.78 -0.61 -16.89
C TRP A 592 8.90 -0.38 -15.87
N LEU A 593 8.73 -0.79 -14.59
CA LEU A 593 9.84 -0.82 -13.62
C LEU A 593 10.95 -1.77 -14.10
N VAL A 594 10.60 -2.97 -14.58
CA VAL A 594 11.58 -3.94 -15.08
C VAL A 594 12.25 -3.47 -16.37
N ILE A 595 11.47 -2.97 -17.34
CA ILE A 595 12.01 -2.45 -18.61
C ILE A 595 12.96 -1.27 -18.35
N PHE A 596 12.57 -0.31 -17.49
CA PHE A 596 13.44 0.81 -17.12
C PHE A 596 14.73 0.37 -16.42
N TYR A 597 14.66 -0.60 -15.49
CA TYR A 597 15.85 -1.17 -14.89
C TYR A 597 16.80 -1.77 -15.95
N LEU A 598 16.25 -2.48 -16.95
CA LEU A 598 17.03 -3.06 -18.05
C LEU A 598 17.59 -2.00 -19.01
N GLN A 599 16.86 -0.92 -19.29
CA GLN A 599 17.36 0.27 -19.99
C GLN A 599 18.53 0.91 -19.23
N ARG A 600 18.42 1.05 -17.89
CA ARG A 600 19.50 1.58 -17.03
C ARG A 600 20.75 0.70 -16.98
N LYS A 601 20.66 -0.57 -17.37
CA LYS A 601 21.78 -1.50 -17.56
C LYS A 601 22.17 -1.67 -19.05
N SER A 602 21.54 -0.91 -19.94
CA SER A 602 21.70 -0.97 -21.40
C SER A 602 21.46 -2.38 -21.97
N TYR A 603 20.48 -3.11 -21.43
CA TYR A 603 19.98 -4.34 -22.05
C TYR A 603 18.84 -4.10 -23.06
N LEU A 604 18.26 -2.89 -23.06
CA LEU A 604 17.18 -2.46 -23.97
C LEU A 604 17.40 -0.97 -24.30
N GLU A 605 17.00 -0.52 -25.48
CA GLU A 605 16.97 0.91 -25.85
C GLU A 605 15.91 1.70 -25.07
N SER A 606 16.13 3.01 -24.94
CA SER A 606 15.10 3.98 -24.54
C SER A 606 14.01 4.10 -25.61
N VAL A 607 12.80 4.50 -25.24
CA VAL A 607 11.72 4.64 -26.25
C VAL A 607 11.97 5.85 -27.16
N ALA A 608 12.70 6.87 -26.69
CA ALA A 608 13.18 7.98 -27.51
C ALA A 608 14.12 7.52 -28.64
N GLU A 609 15.10 6.65 -28.35
CA GLU A 609 15.97 6.05 -29.36
C GLU A 609 15.15 5.25 -30.40
N LEU A 610 14.13 4.51 -29.96
CA LEU A 610 13.25 3.75 -30.86
C LEU A 610 12.35 4.66 -31.73
N ILE A 611 11.91 5.81 -31.21
CA ILE A 611 11.18 6.82 -31.99
C ILE A 611 12.10 7.46 -33.03
N GLN A 612 13.33 7.81 -32.64
CA GLN A 612 14.33 8.39 -33.54
C GLN A 612 14.71 7.41 -34.66
N GLU A 613 14.99 6.15 -34.32
CA GLU A 613 15.37 5.11 -35.28
C GLU A 613 14.22 4.73 -36.24
N LYS A 614 12.96 4.89 -35.82
CA LYS A 614 11.82 4.68 -36.71
C LYS A 614 11.79 5.67 -37.87
N ASN A 615 12.21 6.91 -37.62
CA ASN A 615 12.19 8.04 -38.54
C ASN A 615 10.85 8.21 -39.32
N LYS A 616 9.74 7.82 -38.68
CA LYS A 616 8.38 7.92 -39.23
C LYS A 616 7.38 8.06 -38.08
N SER A 617 6.93 9.30 -37.88
CA SER A 617 5.93 9.66 -36.87
C SER A 617 4.61 8.90 -37.06
N GLN A 618 4.00 8.51 -35.94
CA GLN A 618 2.65 7.95 -35.86
C GLN A 618 1.98 8.52 -34.60
N LEU A 619 1.21 9.61 -34.77
CA LEU A 619 0.53 10.25 -33.65
C LEU A 619 -0.81 9.55 -33.33
N ILE A 620 -1.07 9.33 -32.05
CA ILE A 620 -2.35 8.86 -31.52
C ILE A 620 -2.72 9.78 -30.35
N CYS A 621 -3.87 10.47 -30.45
CA CYS A 621 -4.30 11.48 -29.47
C CYS A 621 -3.20 12.54 -29.18
N GLY A 622 -2.42 12.92 -30.20
CA GLY A 622 -1.31 13.87 -30.10
C GLY A 622 0.03 13.31 -29.58
N TRP A 623 0.06 12.07 -29.08
CA TRP A 623 1.25 11.40 -28.58
C TRP A 623 1.98 10.62 -29.67
N GLU A 624 3.30 10.68 -29.67
CA GLU A 624 4.14 9.92 -30.62
C GLU A 624 4.17 8.44 -30.22
N THR A 625 3.81 7.56 -31.16
CA THR A 625 3.79 6.09 -30.99
C THR A 625 4.61 5.35 -32.05
N GLY A 626 5.20 6.08 -33.00
CA GLY A 626 6.00 5.54 -34.11
C GLY A 626 7.36 5.03 -33.63
N VAL A 627 7.42 3.80 -33.13
CA VAL A 627 8.66 3.14 -32.66
C VAL A 627 9.25 2.15 -33.66
N ALA A 628 10.58 2.01 -33.64
CA ALA A 628 11.31 0.90 -34.24
C ALA A 628 11.10 -0.40 -33.46
N GLN A 629 11.62 -1.52 -33.98
CA GLN A 629 11.80 -2.72 -33.17
C GLN A 629 13.11 -2.59 -32.37
N PRO A 630 13.14 -2.90 -31.06
CA PRO A 630 14.38 -2.95 -30.30
C PRO A 630 15.33 -4.01 -30.88
N LYS A 631 16.63 -3.78 -30.77
CA LYS A 631 17.62 -4.71 -31.33
C LYS A 631 17.74 -5.95 -30.46
N ASN A 632 17.78 -7.12 -31.10
CA ASN A 632 18.05 -8.39 -30.42
C ASN A 632 19.37 -8.30 -29.64
N ASN A 633 19.32 -8.53 -28.33
CA ASN A 633 20.45 -8.24 -27.47
C ASN A 633 21.45 -9.40 -27.43
N ASN A 634 22.58 -9.22 -28.12
CA ASN A 634 23.66 -10.21 -28.22
C ASN A 634 24.63 -10.23 -27.01
N LYS A 635 24.32 -9.54 -25.91
CA LYS A 635 25.09 -9.68 -24.65
C LYS A 635 24.88 -11.07 -24.05
N SER A 636 25.84 -11.57 -23.28
CA SER A 636 25.69 -12.82 -22.53
C SER A 636 24.49 -12.74 -21.58
N GLU A 637 23.53 -13.65 -21.75
CA GLU A 637 22.32 -13.71 -20.94
C GLU A 637 22.69 -13.82 -19.46
N GLN A 638 22.18 -12.90 -18.65
CA GLN A 638 22.33 -12.95 -17.20
C GLN A 638 21.27 -13.89 -16.62
N SER A 639 21.64 -14.66 -15.59
CA SER A 639 20.65 -15.48 -14.89
C SER A 639 19.57 -14.62 -14.23
N ILE A 640 18.36 -15.17 -14.12
CA ILE A 640 17.23 -14.45 -13.54
C ILE A 640 17.49 -14.04 -12.06
N PRO A 641 18.15 -14.86 -11.21
CA PRO A 641 18.61 -14.42 -9.89
C PRO A 641 19.52 -13.18 -9.95
N THR A 642 20.50 -13.14 -10.87
CA THR A 642 21.43 -12.00 -11.02
C THR A 642 20.69 -10.72 -11.40
N LEU A 643 19.74 -10.83 -12.34
CA LEU A 643 18.92 -9.70 -12.75
C LEU A 643 17.98 -9.22 -11.64
N LEU A 644 17.42 -10.13 -10.84
CA LEU A 644 16.58 -9.80 -9.67
C LEU A 644 17.37 -9.10 -8.56
N MET A 645 18.56 -9.59 -8.22
CA MET A 645 19.46 -8.92 -7.26
C MET A 645 19.73 -7.48 -7.70
N GLY A 646 20.09 -7.28 -8.97
CA GLY A 646 20.31 -5.94 -9.52
C GLY A 646 19.05 -5.06 -9.56
N PHE A 647 17.87 -5.63 -9.84
CA PHE A 647 16.58 -4.92 -9.80
C PHE A 647 16.24 -4.45 -8.38
N PHE A 648 16.34 -5.35 -7.40
CA PHE A 648 16.06 -5.03 -5.99
C PHE A 648 17.07 -4.05 -5.41
N GLN A 649 18.36 -4.19 -5.75
CA GLN A 649 19.39 -3.21 -5.40
C GLN A 649 19.12 -1.84 -6.03
N PHE A 650 18.71 -1.80 -7.31
CA PHE A 650 18.37 -0.54 -7.98
C PHE A 650 17.19 0.16 -7.30
N TYR A 651 16.08 -0.56 -7.06
CA TYR A 651 14.86 0.03 -6.51
C TYR A 651 14.88 0.25 -4.98
N THR A 652 15.77 -0.38 -4.24
CA THR A 652 16.06 0.02 -2.86
C THR A 652 16.70 1.42 -2.79
N ASN A 653 17.64 1.68 -3.71
CA ASN A 653 18.51 2.85 -3.71
C ASN A 653 18.06 3.98 -4.66
N PHE A 654 16.94 3.80 -5.37
CA PHE A 654 16.38 4.84 -6.25
C PHE A 654 15.90 6.05 -5.43
N ASP A 655 16.22 7.26 -5.89
CA ASP A 655 15.74 8.50 -5.27
C ASP A 655 14.35 8.87 -5.79
N TYR A 656 13.34 8.29 -5.15
CA TYR A 656 11.93 8.58 -5.41
C TYR A 656 11.51 9.99 -4.99
N GLN A 657 12.29 10.68 -4.16
CA GLN A 657 11.96 12.01 -3.68
C GLN A 657 12.16 13.02 -4.81
N HIS A 658 13.35 13.05 -5.43
CA HIS A 658 13.71 14.07 -6.42
C HIS A 658 13.55 13.63 -7.89
N TYR A 659 13.50 12.33 -8.19
CA TYR A 659 13.45 11.83 -9.57
C TYR A 659 12.17 11.07 -9.92
N ILE A 660 11.92 10.98 -11.23
CA ILE A 660 10.90 10.14 -11.84
C ILE A 660 11.55 9.00 -12.62
N ILE A 661 10.82 7.91 -12.78
CA ILE A 661 11.18 6.76 -13.62
C ILE A 661 10.61 7.05 -15.02
N CYS A 662 11.50 7.25 -16.00
CA CYS A 662 11.16 7.70 -17.34
C CYS A 662 11.64 6.70 -18.40
N PRO A 663 10.79 5.76 -18.84
CA PRO A 663 11.14 4.80 -19.90
C PRO A 663 11.31 5.44 -21.28
N LEU A 664 10.75 6.64 -21.50
CA LEU A 664 11.01 7.43 -22.71
C LEU A 664 12.50 7.70 -22.87
N MET A 665 13.14 8.26 -21.85
CA MET A 665 14.57 8.63 -21.88
C MET A 665 15.51 7.48 -21.46
N GLY A 666 14.97 6.37 -20.93
CA GLY A 666 15.77 5.29 -20.33
C GLY A 666 16.63 5.73 -19.14
N GLN A 667 16.35 6.91 -18.56
CA GLN A 667 17.14 7.60 -17.52
C GLN A 667 16.22 8.24 -16.47
N PRO A 668 16.66 8.47 -15.23
CA PRO A 668 15.86 9.20 -14.25
C PRO A 668 15.80 10.69 -14.64
N ILE A 669 14.61 11.28 -14.64
CA ILE A 669 14.41 12.72 -14.90
C ILE A 669 14.03 13.41 -13.58
N ALA A 670 14.63 14.57 -13.32
CA ALA A 670 14.36 15.33 -12.08
C ALA A 670 12.94 15.91 -12.10
N LYS A 671 12.25 15.86 -10.95
CA LYS A 671 10.90 16.43 -10.80
C LYS A 671 10.84 17.94 -11.05
N GLN A 672 11.96 18.65 -10.84
CA GLN A 672 12.12 20.07 -11.17
C GLN A 672 11.75 20.37 -12.64
N ALA A 673 12.10 19.49 -13.58
CA ALA A 673 11.80 19.72 -15.00
C ALA A 673 10.28 19.72 -15.31
N PHE A 674 9.45 19.11 -14.45
CA PHE A 674 7.99 19.15 -14.58
C PHE A 674 7.35 20.39 -13.94
N VAL A 675 8.14 21.20 -13.23
CA VAL A 675 7.81 22.59 -12.84
C VAL A 675 8.27 23.54 -13.94
N GLU A 676 9.55 23.49 -14.30
CA GLU A 676 10.17 24.32 -15.34
C GLU A 676 10.10 23.60 -16.68
N THR A 677 8.98 23.75 -17.41
CA THR A 677 8.75 23.02 -18.68
C THR A 677 9.77 23.29 -19.80
N ASN A 678 10.61 24.32 -19.64
CA ASN A 678 11.78 24.64 -20.47
C ASN A 678 13.04 23.79 -20.15
N MET A 679 13.04 23.07 -19.02
CA MET A 679 14.10 22.15 -18.59
C MET A 679 13.79 20.69 -18.95
N LEU A 680 12.68 20.44 -19.67
CA LEU A 680 12.33 19.12 -20.19
C LEU A 680 13.16 18.77 -21.43
N PRO A 681 13.50 17.48 -21.65
CA PRO A 681 14.13 17.04 -22.90
C PRO A 681 13.25 17.32 -24.13
N GLU A 682 13.85 17.56 -25.30
CA GLU A 682 13.16 17.82 -26.58
C GLU A 682 12.30 16.63 -27.03
N GLU A 683 12.65 15.43 -26.59
CA GLU A 683 11.87 14.20 -26.74
C GLU A 683 10.46 14.35 -26.11
N MET A 684 10.33 15.18 -25.07
CA MET A 684 9.06 15.49 -24.40
C MET A 684 8.28 16.65 -25.05
N LYS A 685 8.65 17.11 -26.26
CA LYS A 685 7.91 18.14 -27.02
C LYS A 685 6.39 17.89 -27.16
N HIS A 686 5.95 16.64 -27.13
CA HIS A 686 4.52 16.29 -27.16
C HIS A 686 3.80 16.65 -25.84
N TYR A 687 4.48 16.51 -24.70
CA TYR A 687 3.97 16.98 -23.40
C TYR A 687 3.92 18.51 -23.35
N THR A 688 4.98 19.21 -23.80
CA THR A 688 4.99 20.68 -23.81
C THR A 688 4.01 21.27 -24.83
N LYS A 689 3.73 20.58 -25.94
CA LYS A 689 2.61 20.89 -26.86
C LYS A 689 1.27 20.73 -26.15
N HIS A 690 0.98 19.56 -25.57
CA HIS A 690 -0.25 19.27 -24.79
C HIS A 690 -0.53 20.34 -23.72
N LEU A 691 0.48 20.70 -22.90
CA LEU A 691 0.34 21.76 -21.88
C LEU A 691 0.02 23.16 -22.46
N ARG A 692 0.30 23.42 -23.74
CA ARG A 692 0.07 24.70 -24.42
C ARG A 692 -1.22 24.72 -25.26
N THR A 693 -1.67 23.57 -25.78
CA THR A 693 -2.82 23.48 -26.69
C THR A 693 -4.12 23.05 -26.03
N SER A 694 -4.05 22.21 -24.98
CA SER A 694 -5.24 21.65 -24.35
C SER A 694 -5.95 22.67 -23.46
N LYS A 695 -7.29 22.68 -23.50
CA LYS A 695 -8.12 23.59 -22.67
C LYS A 695 -8.09 23.24 -21.18
N ASN A 696 -7.91 21.95 -20.87
CA ASN A 696 -7.80 21.41 -19.51
C ASN A 696 -6.73 20.30 -19.48
N PRO A 697 -5.43 20.63 -19.58
CA PRO A 697 -4.38 19.63 -19.69
C PRO A 697 -4.34 18.72 -18.45
N GLU A 698 -4.12 17.42 -18.66
CA GLU A 698 -3.61 16.55 -17.59
C GLU A 698 -2.12 16.88 -17.35
N TYR A 699 -1.76 17.16 -16.10
CA TYR A 699 -0.39 17.44 -15.67
C TYR A 699 0.27 16.15 -15.17
N PHE A 700 1.56 15.97 -15.47
CA PHE A 700 2.32 14.84 -14.94
C PHE A 700 2.43 14.93 -13.41
N ARG A 701 1.85 13.95 -12.72
CA ARG A 701 1.59 13.97 -11.28
C ARG A 701 2.84 13.64 -10.45
N ILE A 702 3.77 14.60 -10.35
CA ILE A 702 5.02 14.48 -9.56
C ILE A 702 4.84 14.50 -8.03
N ASP A 703 3.65 14.86 -7.55
CA ASP A 703 3.29 14.86 -6.12
C ASP A 703 3.16 13.44 -5.54
N SER A 704 2.99 12.44 -6.42
CA SER A 704 2.95 11.01 -6.07
C SER A 704 4.28 10.55 -5.45
N PRO A 705 4.26 9.68 -4.43
CA PRO A 705 5.48 9.08 -3.89
C PRO A 705 6.20 8.21 -4.92
N LEU A 706 5.46 7.52 -5.80
CA LEU A 706 6.04 6.80 -6.94
C LEU A 706 5.61 7.45 -8.25
N CYS A 707 6.60 7.78 -9.09
CA CYS A 707 6.41 8.43 -10.39
C CYS A 707 7.03 7.58 -11.49
N VAL A 708 6.19 6.86 -12.25
CA VAL A 708 6.57 6.13 -13.47
C VAL A 708 5.81 6.76 -14.63
N GLN A 709 6.52 7.24 -15.64
CA GLN A 709 5.90 7.86 -16.83
C GLN A 709 5.47 6.79 -17.84
N ASP A 710 4.29 6.94 -18.44
CA ASP A 710 3.95 6.22 -19.68
C ASP A 710 4.86 6.71 -20.82
N PRO A 711 5.47 5.83 -21.63
CA PRO A 711 6.43 6.26 -22.65
C PRO A 711 5.78 6.97 -23.85
N PHE A 712 4.46 6.83 -24.02
CA PHE A 712 3.71 7.51 -25.08
C PHE A 712 2.86 8.63 -24.48
N GLU A 713 2.01 8.32 -23.50
CA GLU A 713 1.16 9.32 -22.85
C GLU A 713 1.93 10.08 -21.76
N LEU A 714 2.82 10.99 -22.16
CA LEU A 714 3.82 11.59 -21.27
C LEU A 714 3.25 12.41 -20.09
N SER A 715 1.98 12.80 -20.15
CA SER A 715 1.24 13.40 -19.03
C SER A 715 0.78 12.41 -17.95
N TYR A 716 0.78 11.12 -18.26
CA TYR A 716 0.21 10.07 -17.43
C TYR A 716 1.27 9.37 -16.56
N ASN A 717 1.23 9.66 -15.25
CA ASN A 717 1.98 8.92 -14.25
C ASN A 717 1.24 7.59 -13.93
N LEU A 718 1.81 6.46 -14.34
CA LEU A 718 1.27 5.10 -14.15
C LEU A 718 0.99 4.78 -12.69
N THR A 719 1.73 5.42 -11.79
CA THR A 719 1.73 5.19 -10.35
C THR A 719 1.12 6.35 -9.56
N LYS A 720 0.35 7.25 -10.20
CA LYS A 720 -0.34 8.39 -9.53
C LYS A 720 -1.39 8.01 -8.46
N ALA A 721 -1.67 6.71 -8.31
CA ALA A 721 -2.54 6.15 -7.28
C ALA A 721 -1.77 5.41 -6.17
N VAL A 722 -0.42 5.39 -6.24
CA VAL A 722 0.43 4.73 -5.23
C VAL A 722 0.52 5.60 -3.99
N THR A 723 0.34 4.96 -2.83
CA THR A 723 0.40 5.63 -1.51
C THR A 723 1.81 5.55 -0.92
N SER A 724 2.15 6.44 0.03
CA SER A 724 3.47 6.40 0.69
C SER A 724 3.72 5.04 1.35
N ILE A 725 2.69 4.46 1.98
CA ILE A 725 2.78 3.13 2.60
C ILE A 725 3.05 2.03 1.56
N THR A 726 2.44 2.09 0.36
CA THR A 726 2.79 1.16 -0.73
C THR A 726 4.25 1.28 -1.16
N LEU A 727 4.77 2.51 -1.30
CA LEU A 727 6.19 2.69 -1.63
C LEU A 727 7.11 2.20 -0.50
N ARG A 728 6.72 2.43 0.77
CA ARG A 728 7.46 1.97 1.95
C ARG A 728 7.56 0.43 1.98
N TYR A 729 6.45 -0.28 1.77
CA TYR A 729 6.42 -1.74 1.57
C TYR A 729 7.31 -2.18 0.40
N PHE A 730 7.15 -1.56 -0.78
CA PHE A 730 7.94 -1.92 -1.97
C PHE A 730 9.45 -1.74 -1.75
N LYS A 731 9.87 -0.61 -1.15
CA LYS A 731 11.28 -0.32 -0.86
C LYS A 731 11.86 -1.28 0.20
N GLN A 732 11.11 -1.57 1.27
CA GLN A 732 11.55 -2.50 2.31
C GLN A 732 11.66 -3.94 1.77
N TYR A 733 10.64 -4.43 1.07
CA TYR A 733 10.66 -5.79 0.53
C TYR A 733 11.69 -5.95 -0.60
N CYS A 734 12.01 -4.89 -1.36
CA CYS A 734 13.19 -4.90 -2.25
C CYS A 734 14.48 -5.17 -1.46
N GLN A 735 14.73 -4.44 -0.38
CA GLN A 735 15.92 -4.62 0.46
C GLN A 735 15.99 -6.01 1.11
N GLU A 736 14.86 -6.50 1.63
CA GLU A 736 14.79 -7.82 2.27
C GLU A 736 14.97 -8.96 1.24
N SER A 737 14.38 -8.82 0.04
CA SER A 737 14.61 -9.74 -1.08
C SER A 737 16.09 -9.77 -1.48
N LEU A 738 16.75 -8.62 -1.55
CA LEU A 738 18.18 -8.52 -1.85
C LEU A 738 19.05 -9.23 -0.80
N CYS A 739 18.72 -9.09 0.48
CA CYS A 739 19.40 -9.81 1.56
C CYS A 739 19.24 -11.34 1.45
N ILE A 740 18.03 -11.83 1.17
CA ILE A 740 17.74 -13.27 0.98
C ILE A 740 18.54 -13.85 -0.19
N LEU A 741 18.59 -13.14 -1.32
CA LEU A 741 19.34 -13.58 -2.50
C LEU A 741 20.84 -13.59 -2.23
N HIS A 742 21.40 -12.55 -1.61
CA HIS A 742 22.81 -12.57 -1.19
C HIS A 742 23.18 -13.69 -0.21
N SER A 743 22.24 -14.16 0.62
CA SER A 743 22.47 -15.33 1.47
C SER A 743 22.36 -16.68 0.73
N SER A 744 21.68 -16.70 -0.42
CA SER A 744 21.53 -17.91 -1.26
C SER A 744 22.65 -18.05 -2.31
N THR A 745 23.46 -17.01 -2.52
CA THR A 745 24.61 -17.00 -3.44
C THR A 745 25.96 -17.16 -2.72
N LYS A 746 25.99 -17.76 -1.53
CA LYS A 746 27.18 -18.00 -0.70
C LYS A 746 27.24 -19.45 -0.25
#